data_AF-A0A8H4XQM9-F1
#
_entry.id   AF-A0A8H4XQM9-F1
#
_cell.length_a   1.000
_cell.length_b   1.000
_cell.length_c   1.000
_cell.angle_alpha   90.00
_cell.angle_beta   90.00
_cell.angle_gamma   90.00
#
_symmetry.space_group_name_H-M   'P 1'
#
loop_
_entity.id
_entity.type
_entity.pdbx_description
1 polymer ?
#
loop_
_entity_poly.entity_id
_entity_poly.type
_entity_poly.pdbx_seq_one_letter_code
_entity_poly.pdbx_strand_id
1 'polypeptide(L)'
;MVAPAVPEITEEILHESIDARTESLGGLRELGPPDLVHLLKHAVRNPAKQTGVYHHVAGVDASSSASLAAYINTLTYKESGPNATNKIVEGVYCCYNAFSRLDMRVHVSIPGTVESYCVDERGEKRQASEELWLETYLCSVLRAYSYADDGSGDTIRKIMGVRRFNPVTNTETEHRFLHAAEGLFFRGWQLGSDSVVQVPTNVSNHLTTGLLKYLETTGRYASGINLFEKLRTQSVEVSSLLAKVMFMGHEEVSGVRTLHQSLQETPMDYVMLDTQAEFLMHKAISAPTPELREERLKMALGCADRATVAAPTEFGTWARLAQVYVAMEDWDNALTILNSCPMFTYQDKDTPLMPEPKEVHLPTLPETRLDEIDSEPESRYSEQVDPSLLNLRAASYRGTFKQAYEILTEMTAKIGWDQLLKIRSNVFVMEDEYRTEKQEATQPASSKRTPSTDGLRGTPDRTTNGDEETESEAPEKPAEADTQGTGADGDATATNAPATNIEENGIEKPSNVIDPGEAKADSEATKNDEHLSKLNTKRLCERWLDSLFMVLYEDLRVYTIWRTQMAQYRAQQMQYKKSAEEWEILGSLAERLQHVDEAVEAYRACLSIRFSPKALAGILRVFETTKSTRETVASVIRLVTWQYRWYSEFSPELLHTIRTLIEDEGAVKVRSIIQATSLPQNVLDLTHHYAALCATFRSSGTDGSGKTTFMRRINAHLHQSENPPYVMNLDPAVLSVPFESNIDIRDSVNYEEVMKQYNLGPNGGILTSLNLFATKVDQIVNLLEKRAKPDPEKPDRKPIDKILVDTPGQIEVFVWSASGTILLESLASSFPTVIAYVIDTPRTASTSTFMSNMLYACSILYKTKLPMILVFNKTDVKDAEFAKEWMTDFEAFQEALRRDEESDALGGVEGGGHGGSGYMGSLLNSMSLMLEEFYAHLSVVGVSSRLGTGVDEFFDAVEEKKQEFLRDYQPELERRRAERDEQKKATREKELDKMMQGMSVGAQPAPKQDDDELDVASDDDDSDSDDDAEKEGLQSRYQAAMGDNEDSVMADASFAKYLHTQK
;
A
#
# COMPACT_ATOMS: atom_id res chain seq x y z
N MET A 1 -17.63 14.62 2.22
CA MET A 1 -17.39 13.23 2.64
C MET A 1 -18.25 12.97 3.87
N VAL A 2 -19.09 11.95 3.84
CA VAL A 2 -19.79 11.50 5.05
C VAL A 2 -18.71 10.89 5.93
N ALA A 3 -18.47 11.44 7.11
CA ALA A 3 -17.54 10.83 8.06
C ALA A 3 -18.26 9.67 8.75
N PRO A 4 -17.63 8.50 8.92
CA PRO A 4 -18.24 7.32 9.50
C PRO A 4 -18.77 7.66 10.88
N ALA A 5 -19.88 7.02 11.21
CA ALA A 5 -20.49 7.11 12.52
C ALA A 5 -19.47 6.78 13.63
N VAL A 6 -19.73 7.33 14.81
CA VAL A 6 -18.83 7.18 15.96
C VAL A 6 -19.45 6.10 16.86
N PRO A 7 -18.84 4.91 16.98
CA PRO A 7 -19.26 3.96 17.99
C PRO A 7 -18.98 4.52 19.38
N GLU A 8 -19.86 4.26 20.34
CA GLU A 8 -19.70 4.72 21.71
C GLU A 8 -19.86 3.56 22.68
N ILE A 9 -18.81 3.30 23.45
CA ILE A 9 -18.81 2.30 24.51
C ILE A 9 -18.82 3.05 25.83
N THR A 10 -19.85 2.83 26.65
CA THR A 10 -20.03 3.56 27.92
C THR A 10 -19.36 2.81 29.06
N GLU A 11 -18.54 3.52 29.82
CA GLU A 11 -17.87 2.99 31.01
C GLU A 11 -18.87 2.79 32.17
N GLU A 12 -18.61 1.78 33.01
CA GLU A 12 -19.30 1.63 34.29
C GLU A 12 -18.71 2.60 35.33
N ILE A 13 -17.38 2.67 35.41
CA ILE A 13 -16.62 3.57 36.27
C ILE A 13 -15.86 4.58 35.40
N LEU A 14 -15.92 5.87 35.73
CA LEU A 14 -15.23 6.91 34.97
C LEU A 14 -13.72 6.66 34.91
N HIS A 15 -13.15 6.74 33.71
CA HIS A 15 -11.73 6.59 33.39
C HIS A 15 -11.17 5.16 33.49
N GLU A 16 -12.01 4.15 33.71
CA GLU A 16 -11.59 2.75 33.80
C GLU A 16 -10.90 2.24 32.52
N SER A 17 -11.27 2.75 31.34
CA SER A 17 -10.63 2.37 30.08
C SER A 17 -9.18 2.86 29.97
N ILE A 18 -8.87 4.03 30.54
CA ILE A 18 -7.52 4.61 30.57
C ILE A 18 -6.65 3.82 31.55
N ASP A 19 -7.21 3.45 32.70
CA ASP A 19 -6.52 2.65 33.72
C ASP A 19 -6.22 1.24 33.19
N ALA A 20 -7.22 0.58 32.60
CA ALA A 20 -7.05 -0.73 31.96
C ALA A 20 -5.99 -0.70 30.84
N ARG A 21 -5.99 0.36 30.02
CA ARG A 21 -4.94 0.56 29.01
C ARG A 21 -3.55 0.67 29.66
N THR A 22 -3.43 1.39 30.77
CA THR A 22 -2.16 1.57 31.48
C THR A 22 -1.65 0.23 32.05
N GLU A 23 -2.54 -0.57 32.63
CA GLU A 23 -2.21 -1.91 33.13
C GLU A 23 -1.77 -2.86 32.00
N SER A 24 -2.36 -2.71 30.81
CA SER A 24 -2.03 -3.55 29.65
C SER A 24 -0.63 -3.29 29.06
N LEU A 25 0.00 -2.13 29.34
CA LEU A 25 1.26 -1.71 28.69
C LEU A 25 2.41 -2.70 28.89
N GLY A 26 2.56 -3.28 30.08
CA GLY A 26 3.64 -4.25 30.35
C GLY A 26 3.51 -5.57 29.59
N GLY A 27 2.29 -5.88 29.12
CA GLY A 27 1.97 -7.08 28.34
C GLY A 27 2.18 -6.92 26.83
N LEU A 28 2.30 -5.69 26.32
CA LEU A 28 2.43 -5.43 24.88
C LEU A 28 3.79 -5.90 24.36
N ARG A 29 3.79 -6.52 23.18
CA ARG A 29 5.00 -7.11 22.57
C ARG A 29 5.20 -6.73 21.11
N GLU A 30 4.15 -6.40 20.38
CA GLU A 30 4.21 -6.05 18.96
C GLU A 30 4.01 -4.53 18.76
N LEU A 31 3.34 -4.14 17.67
CA LEU A 31 2.95 -2.77 17.37
C LEU A 31 2.00 -2.16 18.40
N GLY A 32 1.39 -2.96 19.28
CA GLY A 32 0.39 -2.53 20.27
C GLY A 32 -1.04 -2.44 19.71
N PRO A 33 -2.04 -2.29 20.59
CA PRO A 33 -3.46 -2.28 20.21
C PRO A 33 -3.84 -1.00 19.47
N PRO A 34 -5.01 -0.95 18.80
CA PRO A 34 -5.55 0.28 18.23
C PRO A 34 -5.57 1.45 19.23
N ASP A 35 -5.49 2.66 18.71
CA ASP A 35 -5.46 3.87 19.53
C ASP A 35 -6.79 4.01 20.30
N LEU A 36 -6.71 4.51 21.53
CA LEU A 36 -7.86 4.69 22.42
C LEU A 36 -8.24 6.16 22.45
N VAL A 37 -9.53 6.44 22.26
CA VAL A 37 -10.08 7.78 22.47
C VAL A 37 -11.13 7.69 23.57
N HIS A 38 -10.85 8.36 24.69
CA HIS A 38 -11.77 8.51 25.81
C HIS A 38 -12.37 9.91 25.79
N LEU A 39 -13.66 10.03 26.08
CA LEU A 39 -14.40 11.27 26.12
C LEU A 39 -15.25 11.34 27.39
N LEU A 40 -15.18 12.47 28.09
CA LEU A 40 -16.05 12.79 29.21
C LEU A 40 -17.20 13.66 28.73
N LYS A 41 -18.42 13.15 28.87
CA LYS A 41 -19.66 13.83 28.46
C LYS A 41 -20.47 14.28 29.68
N HIS A 42 -21.03 15.48 29.61
CA HIS A 42 -21.99 16.01 30.58
C HIS A 42 -23.38 16.09 29.96
N ALA A 43 -24.41 15.70 30.70
CA ALA A 43 -25.78 15.92 30.25
C ALA A 43 -26.10 17.42 30.25
N VAL A 44 -26.61 17.95 29.14
CA VAL A 44 -26.95 19.39 28.98
C VAL A 44 -27.96 19.85 30.04
N ARG A 45 -28.89 18.95 30.43
CA ARG A 45 -29.92 19.21 31.44
C ARG A 45 -29.44 18.99 32.88
N ASN A 46 -28.35 18.25 33.10
CA ASN A 46 -27.82 17.96 34.43
C ASN A 46 -26.28 17.81 34.38
N PRO A 47 -25.54 18.92 34.53
CA PRO A 47 -24.07 18.91 34.44
C PRO A 47 -23.37 18.05 35.49
N ALA A 48 -24.06 17.68 36.58
CA ALA A 48 -23.50 16.82 37.62
C ALA A 48 -23.45 15.33 37.21
N LYS A 49 -24.19 14.94 36.17
CA LYS A 49 -24.15 13.57 35.63
C LYS A 49 -23.11 13.50 34.52
N GLN A 50 -21.93 12.99 34.87
CA GLN A 50 -20.86 12.70 33.94
C GLN A 50 -20.98 11.25 33.43
N THR A 51 -20.67 11.06 32.15
CA THR A 51 -20.60 9.75 31.52
C THR A 51 -19.30 9.67 30.73
N GLY A 52 -18.45 8.71 31.08
CA GLY A 52 -17.26 8.36 30.32
C GLY A 52 -17.66 7.44 29.17
N VAL A 53 -17.24 7.80 27.96
CA VAL A 53 -17.39 6.95 26.78
C VAL A 53 -16.05 6.83 26.08
N TYR A 54 -15.81 5.69 25.47
CA TYR A 54 -14.60 5.48 24.69
C TYR A 54 -14.89 4.74 23.39
N HIS A 55 -13.96 4.87 22.46
CA HIS A 55 -13.92 4.11 21.21
C HIS A 55 -12.48 3.94 20.75
N HIS A 56 -12.29 2.99 19.85
CA HIS A 56 -10.98 2.69 19.28
C HIS A 56 -10.81 3.32 17.90
N VAL A 57 -9.58 3.67 17.55
CA VAL A 57 -9.25 4.32 16.29
C VAL A 57 -7.95 3.77 15.71
N ALA A 58 -7.85 3.71 14.39
CA ALA A 58 -6.62 3.46 13.66
C ALA A 58 -6.52 4.38 12.44
N GLY A 59 -5.32 4.86 12.12
CA GLY A 59 -5.04 5.66 10.92
C GLY A 59 -5.28 7.17 11.05
N VAL A 60 -5.41 7.70 12.26
CA VAL A 60 -5.38 9.15 12.49
C VAL A 60 -3.93 9.64 12.46
N ASP A 61 -3.70 10.84 11.92
CA ASP A 61 -2.37 11.44 11.87
C ASP A 61 -1.85 11.75 13.29
N ALA A 62 -0.92 10.92 13.77
CA ALA A 62 -0.25 11.05 15.06
C ALA A 62 1.11 11.77 14.98
N SER A 63 1.33 12.61 13.96
CA SER A 63 2.56 13.41 13.80
C SER A 63 2.76 14.49 14.85
N SER A 64 1.69 14.98 15.49
CA SER A 64 1.76 16.02 16.50
C SER A 64 0.58 15.96 17.48
N SER A 65 0.74 16.59 18.65
CA SER A 65 -0.35 16.77 19.61
C SER A 65 -1.52 17.59 19.04
N ALA A 66 -1.23 18.53 18.13
CA ALA A 66 -2.24 19.35 17.46
C ALA A 66 -3.14 18.52 16.54
N SER A 67 -2.57 17.57 15.80
CA SER A 67 -3.31 16.66 14.91
C SER A 67 -4.29 15.78 15.69
N LEU A 68 -3.85 15.22 16.83
CA LEU A 68 -4.69 14.40 17.71
C LEU A 68 -5.77 15.23 18.42
N ALA A 69 -5.45 16.45 18.85
CA ALA A 69 -6.43 17.38 19.42
C ALA A 69 -7.48 17.82 18.38
N ALA A 70 -7.07 18.02 17.13
CA ALA A 70 -7.99 18.32 16.04
C ALA A 70 -9.01 17.20 15.84
N TYR A 71 -8.60 15.94 15.94
CA TYR A 71 -9.52 14.79 15.91
C TYR A 71 -10.59 14.88 17.01
N ILE A 72 -10.20 15.10 18.27
CA ILE A 72 -11.16 15.26 19.39
C ILE A 72 -12.10 16.45 19.16
N ASN A 73 -11.58 17.56 18.62
CA ASN A 73 -12.38 18.72 18.29
C ASN A 73 -13.44 18.40 17.21
N THR A 74 -13.13 17.57 16.22
CA THR A 74 -14.13 17.14 15.20
C THR A 74 -15.31 16.40 15.83
N LEU A 75 -15.09 15.65 16.92
CA LEU A 75 -16.16 14.95 17.64
C LEU A 75 -17.05 15.93 18.40
N THR A 76 -16.44 16.97 18.96
CA THR A 76 -17.17 18.03 19.70
C THR A 76 -18.14 18.79 18.80
N TYR A 77 -17.74 19.12 17.57
CA TYR A 77 -18.62 19.79 16.61
C TYR A 77 -19.84 18.95 16.22
N LYS A 78 -19.68 17.64 16.07
CA LYS A 78 -20.79 16.73 15.74
C LYS A 78 -21.84 16.66 16.85
N GLU A 79 -21.41 16.69 18.11
CA GLU A 79 -22.31 16.66 19.26
C GLU A 79 -22.89 18.03 19.64
N SER A 80 -22.46 19.14 19.02
CA SER A 80 -22.89 20.50 19.40
C SER A 80 -24.17 21.00 18.69
N GLY A 81 -24.99 20.09 18.14
CA GLY A 81 -26.22 20.44 17.43
C GLY A 81 -27.39 20.88 18.33
N PRO A 82 -28.46 21.50 17.78
CA PRO A 82 -29.61 22.00 18.55
C PRO A 82 -30.42 20.91 19.31
N ASN A 83 -30.22 19.63 18.95
CA ASN A 83 -30.84 18.47 19.60
C ASN A 83 -29.88 17.69 20.53
N ALA A 84 -28.71 18.23 20.84
CA ALA A 84 -27.71 17.56 21.66
C ALA A 84 -28.18 17.34 23.10
N THR A 85 -28.15 16.08 23.55
CA THR A 85 -28.49 15.69 24.93
C THR A 85 -27.29 15.80 25.86
N ASN A 86 -26.08 15.62 25.33
CA ASN A 86 -24.81 15.61 26.04
C ASN A 86 -23.82 16.58 25.36
N LYS A 87 -22.85 17.07 26.13
CA LYS A 87 -21.74 17.92 25.65
C LYS A 87 -20.40 17.32 26.12
N ILE A 88 -19.44 17.25 25.21
CA ILE A 88 -18.06 16.84 25.52
C ILE A 88 -17.34 17.94 26.30
N VAL A 89 -16.72 17.57 27.42
CA VAL A 89 -15.98 18.48 28.31
C VAL A 89 -14.50 18.17 28.31
N GLU A 90 -14.14 16.89 28.25
CA GLU A 90 -12.75 16.42 28.26
C GLU A 90 -12.60 15.28 27.26
N GLY A 91 -11.42 15.18 26.64
CA GLY A 91 -11.07 14.05 25.80
C GLY A 91 -9.60 13.66 25.97
N VAL A 92 -9.32 12.37 25.96
CA VAL A 92 -7.97 11.82 26.03
C VAL A 92 -7.74 10.90 24.83
N TYR A 93 -6.74 11.24 24.02
CA TYR A 93 -6.26 10.38 22.93
C TYR A 93 -5.00 9.64 23.39
N CYS A 94 -4.99 8.31 23.30
CA CYS A 94 -3.84 7.48 23.64
C CYS A 94 -3.33 6.72 22.40
N CYS A 95 -2.07 6.93 22.03
CA CYS A 95 -1.39 6.27 20.92
C CYS A 95 -0.11 5.59 21.43
N TYR A 96 0.04 4.30 21.15
CA TYR A 96 1.17 3.53 21.68
C TYR A 96 2.39 3.62 20.76
N ASN A 97 3.56 4.00 21.28
CA ASN A 97 4.83 3.96 20.58
C ASN A 97 5.57 2.65 20.89
N ALA A 98 5.67 1.77 19.88
CA ALA A 98 6.31 0.47 20.02
C ALA A 98 7.84 0.51 20.03
N PHE A 99 8.48 1.55 19.48
CA PHE A 99 9.95 1.70 19.52
C PHE A 99 10.44 1.95 20.95
N SER A 100 9.83 2.93 21.62
CA SER A 100 10.21 3.34 22.97
C SER A 100 9.39 2.68 24.08
N ARG A 101 8.34 1.90 23.71
CA ARG A 101 7.37 1.27 24.64
C ARG A 101 6.72 2.25 25.60
N LEU A 102 6.26 3.36 25.03
CA LEU A 102 5.59 4.45 25.74
C LEU A 102 4.20 4.68 25.15
N ASP A 103 3.22 5.00 25.98
CA ASP A 103 1.89 5.40 25.53
C ASP A 103 1.80 6.92 25.50
N MET A 104 1.75 7.50 24.30
CA MET A 104 1.61 8.94 24.07
C MET A 104 0.16 9.35 24.32
N ARG A 105 -0.05 10.31 25.22
CA ARG A 105 -1.38 10.80 25.59
C ARG A 105 -1.52 12.29 25.31
N VAL A 106 -2.64 12.64 24.68
CA VAL A 106 -3.05 14.03 24.46
C VAL A 106 -4.37 14.25 25.19
N HIS A 107 -4.31 15.07 26.23
CA HIS A 107 -5.45 15.48 27.04
C HIS A 107 -5.96 16.82 26.54
N VAL A 108 -7.24 16.88 26.22
CA VAL A 108 -7.92 18.08 25.71
C VAL A 108 -9.05 18.43 26.68
N SER A 109 -8.90 19.55 27.38
CA SER A 109 -9.95 20.13 28.23
C SER A 109 -10.67 21.22 27.46
N ILE A 110 -11.99 21.13 27.36
CA ILE A 110 -12.82 22.07 26.59
C ILE A 110 -13.51 23.06 27.55
N PRO A 111 -13.29 24.38 27.39
CA PRO A 111 -12.55 25.05 26.31
C PRO A 111 -11.04 25.23 26.58
N GLY A 112 -10.20 24.77 25.65
CA GLY A 112 -8.96 25.44 25.28
C GLY A 112 -7.64 24.99 25.91
N THR A 113 -7.57 23.93 26.72
CA THR A 113 -6.27 23.43 27.22
C THR A 113 -5.92 22.10 26.57
N VAL A 114 -4.73 22.01 25.97
CA VAL A 114 -4.18 20.77 25.39
C VAL A 114 -2.87 20.45 26.10
N GLU A 115 -2.84 19.32 26.80
CA GLU A 115 -1.64 18.81 27.46
C GLU A 115 -1.19 17.51 26.77
N SER A 116 0.10 17.43 26.42
CA SER A 116 0.70 16.21 25.88
C SER A 116 1.73 15.64 26.84
N TYR A 117 1.64 14.34 27.10
CA TYR A 117 2.57 13.60 27.96
C TYR A 117 2.67 12.15 27.48
N CYS A 118 3.71 11.44 27.89
CA CYS A 118 3.83 10.01 27.65
C CYS A 118 3.79 9.23 28.96
N VAL A 119 3.32 8.00 28.92
CA VAL A 119 3.19 7.10 30.06
C VAL A 119 4.03 5.86 29.79
N ASP A 120 4.87 5.47 30.75
CA ASP A 120 5.69 4.26 30.64
C ASP A 120 4.98 3.01 31.18
N GLU A 121 5.62 1.85 31.05
CA GLU A 121 5.11 0.56 31.56
C GLU A 121 4.83 0.55 33.08
N ARG A 122 5.35 1.53 33.84
CA ARG A 122 5.14 1.69 35.28
C ARG A 122 4.00 2.66 35.61
N GLY A 123 3.41 3.29 34.59
CA GLY A 123 2.39 4.32 34.74
C GLY A 123 2.95 5.71 35.06
N GLU A 124 4.26 5.95 34.96
CA GLU A 124 4.87 7.25 35.24
C GLU A 124 4.75 8.20 34.05
N LYS A 125 4.33 9.45 34.31
CA LYS A 125 4.21 10.50 33.29
C LYS A 125 5.57 11.11 32.95
N ARG A 126 5.87 11.22 31.66
CA ARG A 126 7.07 11.85 31.09
C ARG A 126 6.69 12.88 30.01
N GLN A 127 7.64 13.75 29.67
CA GLN A 127 7.44 14.77 28.64
C GLN A 127 7.57 14.16 27.24
N ALA A 128 6.66 14.53 26.35
CA ALA A 128 6.67 14.12 24.94
C ALA A 128 7.68 14.97 24.13
N SER A 129 8.75 14.35 23.62
CA SER A 129 9.72 14.98 22.71
C SER A 129 9.32 14.83 21.24
N GLU A 130 9.91 15.63 20.34
CA GLU A 130 9.65 15.56 18.89
C GLU A 130 10.07 14.20 18.28
N GLU A 131 11.17 13.62 18.74
CA GLU A 131 11.62 12.28 18.31
C GLU A 131 10.57 11.20 18.64
N LEU A 132 9.95 11.28 19.83
CA LEU A 132 8.88 10.37 20.22
C LEU A 132 7.64 10.53 19.34
N TRP A 133 7.33 11.74 18.88
CA TRP A 133 6.23 11.98 17.94
C TRP A 133 6.50 11.36 16.56
N LEU A 134 7.73 11.45 16.06
CA LEU A 134 8.12 10.81 14.80
C LEU A 134 7.98 9.28 14.88
N GLU A 135 8.46 8.67 15.97
CA GLU A 135 8.30 7.23 16.24
C GLU A 135 6.82 6.81 16.33
N THR A 136 6.02 7.62 17.03
CA THR A 136 4.59 7.37 17.24
C THR A 136 3.79 7.48 15.94
N TYR A 137 4.11 8.47 15.10
CA TYR A 137 3.52 8.62 13.78
C TYR A 137 3.75 7.37 12.93
N LEU A 138 5.00 6.90 12.84
CA LEU A 138 5.32 5.70 12.06
C LEU A 138 4.59 4.47 12.62
N CYS A 139 4.56 4.29 13.94
CA CYS A 139 3.82 3.21 14.59
C CYS A 139 2.31 3.27 14.28
N SER A 140 1.70 4.46 14.30
CA SER A 140 0.27 4.64 14.00
C SER A 140 -0.06 4.25 12.55
N VAL A 141 0.78 4.65 11.59
CA VAL A 141 0.62 4.25 10.18
C VAL A 141 0.76 2.73 10.01
N LEU A 142 1.81 2.11 10.56
CA LEU A 142 2.01 0.67 10.47
C LEU A 142 0.87 -0.12 11.13
N ARG A 143 0.38 0.36 12.28
CA ARG A 143 -0.77 -0.21 12.97
C ARG A 143 -2.03 -0.12 12.11
N ALA A 144 -2.26 1.00 11.42
CA ALA A 144 -3.40 1.13 10.52
C ALA A 144 -3.38 0.07 9.40
N TYR A 145 -2.22 -0.24 8.82
CA TYR A 145 -2.07 -1.32 7.82
C TYR A 145 -2.18 -2.74 8.41
N SER A 146 -1.75 -2.93 9.66
CA SER A 146 -1.83 -4.22 10.35
C SER A 146 -3.25 -4.56 10.81
N TYR A 147 -4.02 -3.59 11.29
CA TYR A 147 -5.42 -3.77 11.74
C TYR A 147 -6.45 -3.45 10.66
N ALA A 148 -6.01 -3.16 9.43
CA ALA A 148 -6.90 -3.07 8.29
C ALA A 148 -7.47 -4.45 7.94
N ASP A 149 -8.74 -4.46 7.54
CA ASP A 149 -9.44 -5.68 7.16
C ASP A 149 -9.11 -6.07 5.71
N ASP A 150 -8.95 -7.37 5.48
CA ASP A 150 -8.70 -8.01 4.19
C ASP A 150 -9.98 -8.19 3.35
N GLY A 151 -11.12 -7.68 3.84
CA GLY A 151 -12.42 -7.89 3.20
C GLY A 151 -13.13 -9.15 3.69
N SER A 152 -12.48 -10.02 4.47
CA SER A 152 -13.12 -11.19 5.08
C SER A 152 -14.06 -10.81 6.23
N GLY A 153 -13.81 -9.66 6.89
CA GLY A 153 -14.52 -9.20 8.07
C GLY A 153 -14.06 -9.81 9.39
N ASP A 154 -13.09 -10.73 9.38
CA ASP A 154 -12.57 -11.38 10.60
C ASP A 154 -11.90 -10.35 11.53
N THR A 155 -11.18 -9.37 10.98
CA THR A 155 -10.48 -8.34 11.77
C THR A 155 -11.47 -7.36 12.39
N ILE A 156 -12.54 -7.02 11.66
CA ILE A 156 -13.62 -6.16 12.15
C ILE A 156 -14.39 -6.83 13.29
N ARG A 157 -14.65 -8.14 13.20
CA ARG A 157 -15.36 -8.89 14.25
C ARG A 157 -14.55 -9.07 15.54
N LYS A 158 -13.21 -9.08 15.46
CA LYS A 158 -12.32 -9.27 16.62
C LYS A 158 -12.36 -8.13 17.64
N ILE A 159 -12.42 -6.88 17.17
CA ILE A 159 -12.42 -5.70 18.05
C ILE A 159 -13.63 -4.83 17.73
N MET A 160 -14.53 -4.73 18.69
CA MET A 160 -15.75 -3.94 18.56
C MET A 160 -15.43 -2.43 18.60
N GLY A 161 -16.17 -1.65 17.82
CA GLY A 161 -16.14 -0.18 17.92
C GLY A 161 -14.83 0.48 17.51
N VAL A 162 -14.12 -0.06 16.50
CA VAL A 162 -12.90 0.53 15.94
C VAL A 162 -13.21 1.33 14.68
N ARG A 163 -12.83 2.62 14.67
CA ARG A 163 -12.84 3.47 13.48
C ARG A 163 -11.52 3.34 12.73
N ARG A 164 -11.55 2.92 11.46
CA ARG A 164 -10.34 2.71 10.65
C ARG A 164 -10.30 3.73 9.51
N PHE A 165 -9.30 4.60 9.55
CA PHE A 165 -9.04 5.62 8.53
C PHE A 165 -7.87 5.20 7.64
N ASN A 166 -7.83 5.75 6.44
CA ASN A 166 -6.65 5.64 5.60
C ASN A 166 -5.58 6.64 6.09
N PRO A 167 -4.41 6.18 6.57
CA PRO A 167 -3.36 7.07 7.05
C PRO A 167 -2.64 7.86 5.94
N VAL A 168 -2.66 7.37 4.69
CA VAL A 168 -1.95 7.98 3.55
C VAL A 168 -2.94 8.23 2.42
N THR A 169 -3.36 9.49 2.29
CA THR A 169 -4.45 9.89 1.38
C THR A 169 -3.97 10.73 0.19
N ASN A 170 -2.74 11.25 0.24
CA ASN A 170 -2.17 12.12 -0.79
C ASN A 170 -0.65 11.96 -0.87
N THR A 171 -0.03 12.60 -1.86
CA THR A 171 1.43 12.55 -2.08
C THR A 171 2.24 13.19 -0.95
N GLU A 172 1.71 14.23 -0.29
CA GLU A 172 2.40 14.91 0.81
C GLU A 172 2.52 14.00 2.05
N THR A 173 1.43 13.31 2.42
CA THR A 173 1.41 12.33 3.50
C THR A 173 2.25 11.10 3.16
N GLU A 174 2.32 10.70 1.88
CA GLU A 174 3.27 9.69 1.39
C GLU A 174 4.72 10.12 1.66
N HIS A 175 5.10 11.35 1.28
CA HIS A 175 6.46 11.85 1.51
C HIS A 175 6.83 11.88 2.99
N ARG A 176 5.90 12.31 3.87
CA ARG A 176 6.11 12.29 5.32
C ARG A 176 6.30 10.87 5.86
N PHE A 177 5.48 9.92 5.41
CA PHE A 177 5.59 8.52 5.78
C PHE A 177 6.92 7.90 5.35
N LEU A 178 7.34 8.09 4.10
CA LEU A 178 8.60 7.55 3.58
C LEU A 178 9.82 8.18 4.26
N HIS A 179 9.77 9.48 4.58
CA HIS A 179 10.83 10.15 5.33
C HIS A 179 10.95 9.62 6.77
N ALA A 180 9.83 9.41 7.46
CA ALA A 180 9.82 8.80 8.79
C ALA A 180 10.35 7.36 8.76
N ALA A 181 9.97 6.59 7.74
CA ALA A 181 10.45 5.23 7.53
C ALA A 181 11.96 5.19 7.24
N GLU A 182 12.50 6.12 6.45
CA GLU A 182 13.94 6.25 6.17
C GLU A 182 14.74 6.48 7.46
N GLY A 183 14.31 7.44 8.29
CA GLY A 183 15.00 7.80 9.53
C GLY A 183 15.00 6.70 10.61
N LEU A 184 13.95 5.87 10.64
CA LEU A 184 13.77 4.83 11.66
C LEU A 184 14.05 3.39 11.17
N PHE A 185 14.44 3.23 9.90
CA PHE A 185 14.58 1.92 9.25
C PHE A 185 15.45 0.92 10.04
N PHE A 186 16.64 1.33 10.45
CA PHE A 186 17.60 0.47 11.18
C PHE A 186 17.21 0.16 12.63
N ARG A 187 16.18 0.82 13.15
CA ARG A 187 15.55 0.50 14.43
C ARG A 187 14.28 -0.35 14.26
N GLY A 188 13.88 -0.65 13.01
CA GLY A 188 12.64 -1.36 12.69
C GLY A 188 12.51 -2.75 13.32
N TRP A 189 13.62 -3.45 13.58
CA TRP A 189 13.62 -4.75 14.27
C TRP A 189 13.03 -4.68 15.70
N GLN A 190 13.02 -3.50 16.33
CA GLN A 190 12.42 -3.30 17.66
C GLN A 190 10.90 -3.44 17.67
N LEU A 191 10.25 -3.26 16.51
CA LEU A 191 8.80 -3.33 16.38
C LEU A 191 8.26 -4.76 16.41
N GLY A 192 9.12 -5.77 16.32
CA GLY A 192 8.72 -7.17 16.12
C GLY A 192 8.60 -7.56 14.65
N SER A 193 8.15 -8.78 14.40
CA SER A 193 8.03 -9.38 13.08
C SER A 193 6.74 -10.19 12.98
N ASP A 194 6.34 -10.52 11.75
CA ASP A 194 5.18 -11.38 11.53
C ASP A 194 5.41 -12.77 12.14
N SER A 195 4.31 -13.43 12.55
CA SER A 195 4.32 -14.73 13.26
C SER A 195 5.03 -15.91 12.57
N VAL A 196 5.49 -15.72 11.33
CA VAL A 196 6.22 -16.71 10.53
C VAL A 196 7.74 -16.55 10.70
N VAL A 197 8.19 -15.36 11.09
CA VAL A 197 9.59 -15.00 11.30
C VAL A 197 9.92 -15.14 12.78
N GLN A 198 10.97 -15.89 13.11
CA GLN A 198 11.34 -16.13 14.50
C GLN A 198 12.08 -14.94 15.11
N VAL A 199 13.09 -14.45 14.39
CA VAL A 199 13.95 -13.37 14.86
C VAL A 199 13.78 -12.17 13.94
N PRO A 200 13.28 -11.03 14.44
CA PRO A 200 13.19 -9.81 13.66
C PRO A 200 14.58 -9.37 13.19
N THR A 201 14.72 -9.12 11.89
CA THR A 201 15.94 -8.57 11.29
C THR A 201 15.66 -7.18 10.73
N ASN A 202 16.68 -6.49 10.22
CA ASN A 202 16.49 -5.20 9.55
C ASN A 202 15.62 -5.31 8.29
N VAL A 203 15.59 -6.49 7.67
CA VAL A 203 14.83 -6.76 6.44
C VAL A 203 13.51 -7.51 6.67
N SER A 204 13.33 -8.11 7.86
CA SER A 204 12.15 -8.89 8.22
C SER A 204 11.60 -8.42 9.57
N ASN A 205 10.80 -7.37 9.53
CA ASN A 205 10.10 -6.77 10.65
C ASN A 205 8.78 -6.12 10.19
N HIS A 206 7.95 -5.66 11.12
CA HIS A 206 6.67 -5.04 10.77
C HIS A 206 6.79 -3.74 9.97
N LEU A 207 7.89 -2.98 10.10
CA LEU A 207 8.13 -1.79 9.27
C LEU A 207 8.35 -2.19 7.80
N THR A 208 9.20 -3.18 7.54
CA THR A 208 9.45 -3.68 6.18
C THR A 208 8.19 -4.33 5.59
N THR A 209 7.46 -5.13 6.36
CA THR A 209 6.17 -5.71 5.91
C THR A 209 5.16 -4.61 5.59
N GLY A 210 5.05 -3.58 6.44
CA GLY A 210 4.16 -2.44 6.23
C GLY A 210 4.53 -1.61 5.00
N LEU A 211 5.82 -1.35 4.78
CA LEU A 211 6.32 -0.66 3.58
C LEU A 211 6.05 -1.46 2.29
N LEU A 212 6.33 -2.77 2.30
CA LEU A 212 6.04 -3.62 1.15
C LEU A 212 4.54 -3.66 0.85
N LYS A 213 3.69 -3.82 1.88
CA LYS A 213 2.23 -3.78 1.73
C LYS A 213 1.73 -2.43 1.23
N TYR A 214 2.31 -1.33 1.69
CA TYR A 214 2.01 0.03 1.19
C TYR A 214 2.32 0.15 -0.31
N LEU A 215 3.53 -0.25 -0.72
CA LEU A 215 3.97 -0.19 -2.12
C LEU A 215 3.15 -1.13 -3.01
N GLU A 216 2.82 -2.33 -2.52
CA GLU A 216 1.95 -3.30 -3.19
C GLU A 216 0.53 -2.78 -3.38
N THR A 217 0.02 -2.00 -2.43
CA THR A 217 -1.35 -1.49 -2.47
C THR A 217 -1.43 -0.26 -3.37
N THR A 218 -0.51 0.68 -3.23
CA THR A 218 -0.53 1.98 -3.95
C THR A 218 0.06 1.91 -5.35
N GLY A 219 0.94 0.95 -5.63
CA GLY A 219 1.62 0.81 -6.93
C GLY A 219 2.74 1.83 -7.13
N ARG A 220 3.16 2.51 -6.06
CA ARG A 220 4.19 3.57 -6.09
C ARG A 220 5.60 2.98 -6.03
N TYR A 221 5.89 2.04 -6.92
CA TYR A 221 7.14 1.29 -6.93
C TYR A 221 8.37 2.18 -7.13
N ALA A 222 8.28 3.25 -7.92
CA ALA A 222 9.38 4.20 -8.11
C ALA A 222 9.82 4.88 -6.80
N SER A 223 8.86 5.30 -5.96
CA SER A 223 9.15 5.87 -4.63
C SER A 223 9.82 4.84 -3.73
N GLY A 224 9.35 3.59 -3.77
CA GLY A 224 9.93 2.48 -3.02
C GLY A 224 11.35 2.11 -3.48
N ILE A 225 11.60 2.08 -4.79
CA ILE A 225 12.93 1.83 -5.37
C ILE A 225 13.91 2.90 -4.89
N ASN A 226 13.54 4.18 -4.99
CA ASN A 226 14.38 5.29 -4.52
C ASN A 226 14.70 5.19 -3.02
N LEU A 227 13.71 4.83 -2.19
CA LEU A 227 13.90 4.65 -0.75
C LEU A 227 14.91 3.52 -0.47
N PHE A 228 14.68 2.34 -1.04
CA PHE A 228 15.54 1.18 -0.77
C PHE A 228 16.92 1.29 -1.43
N GLU A 229 17.06 2.02 -2.54
CA GLU A 229 18.36 2.30 -3.14
C GLU A 229 19.22 3.21 -2.26
N LYS A 230 18.62 4.22 -1.61
CA LYS A 230 19.30 5.01 -0.58
C LYS A 230 19.71 4.15 0.61
N LEU A 231 18.79 3.35 1.15
CA LEU A 231 19.05 2.49 2.31
C LEU A 231 20.09 1.39 2.02
N ARG A 232 20.16 0.89 0.77
CA ARG A 232 21.17 -0.07 0.32
C ARG A 232 22.60 0.43 0.49
N THR A 233 22.83 1.74 0.39
CA THR A 233 24.17 2.32 0.61
C THR A 233 24.68 2.11 2.04
N GLN A 234 23.77 1.91 3.00
CA GLN A 234 24.10 1.69 4.41
C GLN A 234 24.14 0.20 4.77
N SER A 235 23.28 -0.64 4.17
CA SER A 235 23.29 -2.10 4.38
C SER A 235 22.97 -2.87 3.09
N VAL A 236 23.81 -3.84 2.79
CA VAL A 236 23.68 -4.72 1.61
C VAL A 236 22.44 -5.63 1.71
N GLU A 237 22.01 -5.99 2.92
CA GLU A 237 20.83 -6.85 3.16
C GLU A 237 19.55 -6.27 2.55
N VAL A 238 19.44 -4.92 2.51
CA VAL A 238 18.30 -4.18 1.95
C VAL A 238 18.11 -4.44 0.45
N SER A 239 19.13 -4.94 -0.24
CA SER A 239 19.02 -5.36 -1.65
C SER A 239 17.96 -6.42 -1.88
N SER A 240 17.64 -7.25 -0.89
CA SER A 240 16.50 -8.18 -0.95
C SER A 240 15.16 -7.46 -1.09
N LEU A 241 14.94 -6.42 -0.28
CA LEU A 241 13.73 -5.58 -0.32
C LEU A 241 13.64 -4.77 -1.62
N LEU A 242 14.77 -4.19 -2.06
CA LEU A 242 14.85 -3.48 -3.33
C LEU A 242 14.46 -4.38 -4.50
N ALA A 243 14.97 -5.62 -4.53
CA ALA A 243 14.63 -6.58 -5.56
C ALA A 243 13.15 -6.99 -5.51
N LYS A 244 12.56 -7.18 -4.31
CA LYS A 244 11.13 -7.45 -4.16
C LYS A 244 10.29 -6.32 -4.78
N VAL A 245 10.60 -5.06 -4.47
CA VAL A 245 9.88 -3.90 -5.06
C VAL A 245 10.08 -3.82 -6.58
N MET A 246 11.29 -4.09 -7.08
CA MET A 246 11.55 -4.14 -8.53
C MET A 246 10.73 -5.25 -9.22
N PHE A 247 10.60 -6.42 -8.60
CA PHE A 247 9.77 -7.51 -9.13
C PHE A 247 8.29 -7.15 -9.15
N MET A 248 7.79 -6.49 -8.09
CA MET A 248 6.42 -5.98 -8.04
C MET A 248 6.17 -4.89 -9.09
N GLY A 249 7.17 -4.06 -9.38
CA GLY A 249 7.15 -3.04 -10.45
C GLY A 249 7.45 -3.56 -11.86
N HIS A 250 7.50 -4.89 -12.06
CA HIS A 250 7.81 -5.54 -13.34
C HIS A 250 9.22 -5.22 -13.92
N GLU A 251 10.16 -4.73 -13.10
CA GLU A 251 11.57 -4.50 -13.46
C GLU A 251 12.45 -5.72 -13.14
N GLU A 252 12.09 -6.88 -13.69
CA GLU A 252 12.69 -8.18 -13.32
C GLU A 252 14.20 -8.24 -13.59
N VAL A 253 14.65 -7.70 -14.72
CA VAL A 253 16.07 -7.74 -15.11
C VAL A 253 16.92 -6.92 -14.14
N SER A 254 16.43 -5.74 -13.73
CA SER A 254 17.09 -4.88 -12.75
C SER A 254 17.13 -5.55 -11.38
N GLY A 255 16.02 -6.17 -10.95
CA GLY A 255 15.95 -6.91 -9.68
C GLY A 255 16.93 -8.07 -9.62
N VAL A 256 16.98 -8.92 -10.66
CA VAL A 256 17.93 -10.05 -10.73
C VAL A 256 19.38 -9.57 -10.75
N ARG A 257 19.69 -8.50 -11.50
CA ARG A 257 21.05 -7.93 -11.52
C ARG A 257 21.46 -7.39 -10.15
N THR A 258 20.53 -6.74 -9.45
CA THR A 258 20.74 -6.22 -8.09
C THR A 258 21.03 -7.34 -7.11
N LEU A 259 20.24 -8.42 -7.13
CA LEU A 259 20.49 -9.60 -6.30
C LEU A 259 21.82 -10.26 -6.64
N HIS A 260 22.16 -10.40 -7.93
CA HIS A 260 23.42 -11.00 -8.35
C HIS A 260 24.64 -10.21 -7.84
N GLN A 261 24.63 -8.88 -8.00
CA GLN A 261 25.70 -8.02 -7.51
C GLN A 261 25.84 -8.12 -5.98
N SER A 262 24.72 -8.10 -5.26
CA SER A 262 24.72 -8.10 -3.79
C SER A 262 25.14 -9.46 -3.22
N LEU A 263 24.74 -10.58 -3.85
CA LEU A 263 25.19 -11.92 -3.48
C LEU A 263 26.66 -12.19 -3.80
N GLN A 264 27.31 -11.42 -4.69
CA GLN A 264 28.76 -11.51 -4.85
C GLN A 264 29.49 -10.98 -3.60
N GLU A 265 28.90 -9.99 -2.92
CA GLU A 265 29.42 -9.41 -1.69
C GLU A 265 29.08 -10.28 -0.47
N THR A 266 27.82 -10.74 -0.37
CA THR A 266 27.32 -11.59 0.72
C THR A 266 26.71 -12.91 0.19
N PRO A 267 27.52 -13.94 -0.12
CA PRO A 267 27.04 -15.14 -0.81
C PRO A 267 26.07 -16.05 -0.05
N MET A 268 25.99 -15.92 1.28
CA MET A 268 25.18 -16.78 2.17
C MET A 268 24.06 -16.02 2.86
N ASP A 269 23.59 -14.91 2.30
CA ASP A 269 22.41 -14.20 2.81
C ASP A 269 21.13 -14.99 2.47
N TYR A 270 20.42 -15.47 3.49
CA TYR A 270 19.25 -16.33 3.29
C TYR A 270 18.05 -15.58 2.69
N VAL A 271 17.89 -14.28 2.96
CA VAL A 271 16.72 -13.49 2.52
C VAL A 271 16.83 -13.20 1.03
N MET A 272 18.02 -12.88 0.54
CA MET A 272 18.29 -12.73 -0.90
C MET A 272 18.12 -14.05 -1.64
N LEU A 273 18.62 -15.16 -1.08
CA LEU A 273 18.50 -16.49 -1.69
C LEU A 273 17.04 -16.98 -1.71
N ASP A 274 16.27 -16.75 -0.64
CA ASP A 274 14.83 -17.04 -0.61
C ASP A 274 14.07 -16.21 -1.65
N THR A 275 14.38 -14.91 -1.76
CA THR A 275 13.78 -14.04 -2.78
C THR A 275 14.09 -14.52 -4.21
N GLN A 276 15.29 -15.06 -4.46
CA GLN A 276 15.62 -15.69 -5.75
C GLN A 276 14.85 -16.99 -5.97
N ALA A 277 14.75 -17.85 -4.96
CA ALA A 277 14.03 -19.12 -5.04
C ALA A 277 12.54 -18.89 -5.33
N GLU A 278 11.91 -17.93 -4.64
CA GLU A 278 10.54 -17.48 -4.86
C GLU A 278 10.33 -17.02 -6.31
N PHE A 279 11.18 -16.11 -6.79
CA PHE A 279 11.09 -15.58 -8.16
C PHE A 279 11.19 -16.70 -9.22
N LEU A 280 12.16 -17.61 -9.06
CA LEU A 280 12.35 -18.74 -9.98
C LEU A 280 11.17 -19.71 -9.95
N MET A 281 10.58 -19.96 -8.80
CA MET A 281 9.39 -20.81 -8.65
C MET A 281 8.18 -20.22 -9.38
N HIS A 282 7.88 -18.92 -9.19
CA HIS A 282 6.80 -18.24 -9.92
C HIS A 282 7.03 -18.24 -11.43
N LYS A 283 8.29 -18.09 -11.87
CA LYS A 283 8.66 -18.19 -13.29
C LYS A 283 8.60 -19.61 -13.83
N ALA A 284 8.75 -20.64 -12.99
CA ALA A 284 8.62 -22.03 -13.42
C ALA A 284 7.15 -22.38 -13.74
N ILE A 285 6.20 -21.85 -12.96
CA ILE A 285 4.76 -22.04 -13.18
C ILE A 285 4.30 -21.44 -14.53
N SER A 286 4.88 -20.29 -14.91
CA SER A 286 4.58 -19.56 -16.14
C SER A 286 5.46 -19.96 -17.34
N ALA A 287 6.25 -21.03 -17.24
CA ALA A 287 7.16 -21.44 -18.30
C ALA A 287 6.42 -22.07 -19.51
N PRO A 288 6.76 -21.68 -20.76
CA PRO A 288 6.06 -22.17 -21.95
C PRO A 288 6.46 -23.60 -22.36
N THR A 289 7.63 -24.09 -21.95
CA THR A 289 8.09 -25.46 -22.25
C THR A 289 8.41 -26.23 -20.96
N PRO A 290 8.17 -27.55 -20.93
CA PRO A 290 8.43 -28.38 -19.76
C PRO A 290 9.93 -28.45 -19.40
N GLU A 291 10.83 -28.36 -20.39
CA GLU A 291 12.28 -28.38 -20.13
C GLU A 291 12.74 -27.11 -19.39
N LEU A 292 12.22 -25.95 -19.79
CA LEU A 292 12.51 -24.68 -19.11
C LEU A 292 11.92 -24.65 -17.70
N ARG A 293 10.77 -25.30 -17.48
CA ARG A 293 10.19 -25.47 -16.15
C ARG A 293 11.13 -26.28 -15.26
N GLU A 294 11.61 -27.42 -15.73
CA GLU A 294 12.52 -28.28 -14.96
C GLU A 294 13.85 -27.57 -14.65
N GLU A 295 14.42 -26.84 -15.61
CA GLU A 295 15.65 -26.07 -15.41
C GLU A 295 15.46 -24.97 -14.34
N ARG A 296 14.36 -24.21 -14.41
CA ARG A 296 14.03 -23.17 -13.42
C ARG A 296 13.83 -23.75 -12.02
N LEU A 297 13.16 -24.89 -11.91
CA LEU A 297 12.96 -25.57 -10.62
C LEU A 297 14.28 -26.10 -10.05
N LYS A 298 15.19 -26.63 -10.87
CA LYS A 298 16.53 -27.03 -10.43
C LYS A 298 17.34 -25.84 -9.92
N MET A 299 17.25 -24.69 -10.58
CA MET A 299 17.89 -23.45 -10.10
C MET A 299 17.26 -22.98 -8.78
N ALA A 300 15.92 -23.01 -8.67
CA ALA A 300 15.21 -22.64 -7.45
C ALA A 300 15.61 -23.54 -6.28
N LEU A 301 15.74 -24.85 -6.51
CA LEU A 301 16.19 -25.82 -5.51
C LEU A 301 17.60 -25.48 -5.02
N GLY A 302 18.52 -25.16 -5.93
CA GLY A 302 19.88 -24.76 -5.55
C GLY A 302 19.94 -23.49 -4.70
N CYS A 303 19.03 -22.53 -4.91
CA CYS A 303 18.90 -21.34 -4.08
C CYS A 303 18.27 -21.65 -2.72
N ALA A 304 17.17 -22.41 -2.69
CA ALA A 304 16.42 -22.75 -1.47
C ALA A 304 17.23 -23.65 -0.52
N ASP A 305 17.99 -24.60 -1.05
CA ASP A 305 18.89 -25.46 -0.27
C ASP A 305 19.97 -24.62 0.44
N ARG A 306 20.62 -23.71 -0.29
CA ARG A 306 21.60 -22.79 0.29
C ARG A 306 20.99 -21.84 1.32
N ALA A 307 19.77 -21.34 1.08
CA ALA A 307 19.06 -20.50 2.04
C ALA A 307 18.77 -21.25 3.35
N THR A 308 18.40 -22.53 3.25
CA THR A 308 18.15 -23.40 4.41
C THR A 308 19.43 -23.70 5.19
N VAL A 309 20.56 -23.90 4.49
CA VAL A 309 21.87 -24.06 5.13
C VAL A 309 22.33 -22.77 5.82
N ALA A 310 22.04 -21.61 5.22
CA ALA A 310 22.37 -20.30 5.78
C ALA A 310 21.57 -19.98 7.05
N ALA A 311 20.27 -20.30 7.07
CA ALA A 311 19.38 -20.06 8.20
C ALA A 311 18.50 -21.30 8.49
N PRO A 312 19.03 -22.31 9.21
CA PRO A 312 18.31 -23.55 9.48
C PRO A 312 17.25 -23.40 10.59
N THR A 313 17.28 -22.31 11.35
CA THR A 313 16.28 -22.03 12.39
C THR A 313 15.06 -21.31 11.86
N GLU A 314 15.13 -20.69 10.68
CA GLU A 314 14.01 -19.92 10.14
C GLU A 314 13.01 -20.83 9.43
N PHE A 315 11.71 -20.71 9.77
CA PHE A 315 10.67 -21.53 9.13
C PHE A 315 10.54 -21.24 7.63
N GLY A 316 10.67 -19.97 7.22
CA GLY A 316 10.46 -19.55 5.84
C GLY A 316 11.37 -20.25 4.83
N THR A 317 12.64 -20.51 5.18
CA THR A 317 13.60 -21.17 4.29
C THR A 317 13.24 -22.63 4.04
N TRP A 318 12.86 -23.37 5.11
CA TRP A 318 12.39 -24.75 5.00
C TRP A 318 11.05 -24.85 4.27
N ALA A 319 10.11 -23.94 4.55
CA ALA A 319 8.82 -23.89 3.87
C ALA A 319 8.99 -23.65 2.36
N ARG A 320 9.89 -22.73 1.96
CA ARG A 320 10.23 -22.50 0.56
C ARG A 320 10.83 -23.75 -0.09
N LEU A 321 11.77 -24.41 0.59
CA LEU A 321 12.39 -25.64 0.10
C LEU A 321 11.33 -26.74 -0.12
N ALA A 322 10.40 -26.91 0.83
CA ALA A 322 9.29 -27.85 0.69
C ALA A 322 8.39 -27.50 -0.52
N GLN A 323 8.04 -26.22 -0.71
CA GLN A 323 7.27 -25.76 -1.87
C GLN A 323 7.98 -26.05 -3.20
N VAL A 324 9.30 -25.88 -3.26
CA VAL A 324 10.09 -26.20 -4.46
C VAL A 324 10.03 -27.71 -4.76
N TYR A 325 10.17 -28.58 -3.75
CA TYR A 325 10.02 -30.02 -3.94
C TYR A 325 8.60 -30.43 -4.36
N VAL A 326 7.57 -29.79 -3.80
CA VAL A 326 6.17 -29.96 -4.23
C VAL A 326 5.97 -29.54 -5.69
N ALA A 327 6.61 -28.46 -6.13
CA ALA A 327 6.58 -27.99 -7.52
C ALA A 327 7.34 -28.92 -8.49
N MET A 328 8.37 -29.62 -7.99
CA MET A 328 9.13 -30.66 -8.70
C MET A 328 8.47 -32.04 -8.68
N GLU A 329 7.36 -32.21 -7.96
CA GLU A 329 6.66 -33.48 -7.76
C GLU A 329 7.50 -34.55 -7.04
N ASP A 330 8.47 -34.12 -6.24
CA ASP A 330 9.30 -34.98 -5.39
C ASP A 330 8.72 -35.03 -3.98
N TRP A 331 7.72 -35.91 -3.81
CA TRP A 331 6.88 -35.96 -2.61
C TRP A 331 7.61 -36.49 -1.37
N ASP A 332 8.51 -37.46 -1.54
CA ASP A 332 9.27 -38.07 -0.44
C ASP A 332 10.18 -37.03 0.22
N ASN A 333 10.90 -36.24 -0.59
CA ASN A 333 11.73 -35.15 -0.10
C ASN A 333 10.89 -34.00 0.43
N ALA A 334 9.81 -33.59 -0.26
CA ALA A 334 8.91 -32.55 0.24
C ALA A 334 8.40 -32.85 1.65
N LEU A 335 7.93 -34.08 1.90
CA LEU A 335 7.39 -34.48 3.20
C LEU A 335 8.50 -34.56 4.26
N THR A 336 9.70 -35.02 3.89
CA THR A 336 10.86 -35.07 4.77
C THR A 336 11.30 -33.68 5.22
N ILE A 337 11.33 -32.71 4.30
CA ILE A 337 11.67 -31.31 4.57
C ILE A 337 10.58 -30.68 5.44
N LEU A 338 9.31 -30.92 5.13
CA LEU A 338 8.19 -30.42 5.94
C LEU A 338 8.27 -30.89 7.40
N ASN A 339 8.62 -32.16 7.64
CA ASN A 339 8.84 -32.70 8.99
C ASN A 339 10.04 -32.06 9.71
N SER A 340 11.00 -31.53 8.95
CA SER A 340 12.20 -30.87 9.48
C SER A 340 12.00 -29.37 9.71
N CYS A 341 10.85 -28.80 9.33
CA CYS A 341 10.54 -27.38 9.52
C CYS A 341 10.48 -27.01 11.01
N PRO A 342 11.18 -25.94 11.44
CA PRO A 342 11.04 -25.41 12.80
C PRO A 342 9.66 -24.76 12.97
N MET A 343 8.87 -25.24 13.93
CA MET A 343 7.51 -24.73 14.16
C MET A 343 7.49 -23.74 15.32
N PHE A 344 6.77 -22.63 15.12
CA PHE A 344 6.60 -21.59 16.13
C PHE A 344 5.14 -21.42 16.52
N THR A 345 4.91 -21.23 17.81
CA THR A 345 3.59 -20.86 18.32
C THR A 345 3.23 -19.48 17.79
N TYR A 346 2.09 -19.40 17.12
CA TYR A 346 1.54 -18.14 16.64
C TYR A 346 1.28 -17.19 17.83
N GLN A 347 1.82 -15.98 17.75
CA GLN A 347 1.50 -14.89 18.65
C GLN A 347 0.36 -14.10 18.03
N ASP A 348 -0.72 -13.90 18.80
CA ASP A 348 -1.84 -13.08 18.35
C ASP A 348 -1.48 -11.60 18.43
N LYS A 349 -2.03 -10.82 17.50
CA LYS A 349 -1.90 -9.36 17.50
C LYS A 349 -2.41 -8.80 18.83
N ASP A 350 -1.75 -7.74 19.31
CA ASP A 350 -2.13 -7.05 20.55
C ASP A 350 -3.60 -6.60 20.48
N THR A 351 -4.46 -7.14 21.35
CA THR A 351 -5.88 -6.76 21.42
C THR A 351 -6.12 -5.91 22.67
N PRO A 352 -7.00 -4.90 22.58
CA PRO A 352 -7.30 -4.08 23.75
C PRO A 352 -8.03 -4.92 24.80
N LEU A 353 -7.43 -5.06 25.98
CA LEU A 353 -8.05 -5.67 27.15
C LEU A 353 -8.83 -4.58 27.89
N MET A 354 -10.16 -4.59 27.73
CA MET A 354 -11.05 -3.58 28.30
C MET A 354 -12.02 -4.20 29.31
N PRO A 355 -12.44 -3.43 30.33
CA PRO A 355 -13.47 -3.86 31.27
C PRO A 355 -14.82 -4.06 30.57
N GLU A 356 -15.75 -4.76 31.24
CA GLU A 356 -17.09 -4.98 30.70
C GLU A 356 -17.84 -3.64 30.57
N PRO A 357 -18.34 -3.31 29.37
CA PRO A 357 -18.99 -2.03 29.15
C PRO A 357 -20.40 -2.02 29.71
N LYS A 358 -20.83 -0.87 30.24
CA LYS A 358 -22.20 -0.66 30.74
C LYS A 358 -23.24 -0.68 29.63
N GLU A 359 -22.93 -0.03 28.51
CA GLU A 359 -23.80 0.07 27.34
C GLU A 359 -22.93 0.23 26.09
N VAL A 360 -23.34 -0.43 25.00
CA VAL A 360 -22.65 -0.38 23.71
C VAL A 360 -23.59 0.22 22.68
N HIS A 361 -23.22 1.39 22.14
CA HIS A 361 -23.97 2.08 21.11
C HIS A 361 -23.20 2.05 19.78
N LEU A 362 -23.74 1.33 18.80
CA LEU A 362 -23.16 1.19 17.45
C LEU A 362 -24.08 1.84 16.42
N PRO A 363 -23.99 3.16 16.20
CA PRO A 363 -24.87 3.86 15.27
C PRO A 363 -24.59 3.44 13.83
N THR A 364 -25.67 3.36 13.04
CA THR A 364 -25.61 3.09 11.60
C THR A 364 -25.93 4.37 10.83
N LEU A 365 -25.18 4.65 9.77
CA LEU A 365 -25.46 5.83 8.94
C LEU A 365 -26.62 5.53 8.00
N PRO A 366 -27.70 6.33 7.98
CA PRO A 366 -28.83 6.15 7.07
C PRO A 366 -28.41 6.14 5.60
N GLU A 367 -27.35 6.88 5.27
CA GLU A 367 -26.83 7.09 3.93
C GLU A 367 -26.09 5.87 3.36
N THR A 368 -25.73 4.89 4.19
CA THR A 368 -24.99 3.67 3.79
C THR A 368 -25.80 2.40 4.00
N ARG A 369 -27.12 2.53 4.19
CA ARG A 369 -27.99 1.39 4.40
C ARG A 369 -28.27 0.68 3.08
N LEU A 370 -27.85 -0.57 3.00
CA LEU A 370 -28.24 -1.49 1.93
C LEU A 370 -29.11 -2.57 2.57
N ASP A 371 -30.34 -2.73 2.08
CA ASP A 371 -31.27 -3.73 2.61
C ASP A 371 -30.68 -5.15 2.55
N GLU A 372 -29.85 -5.47 1.55
CA GLU A 372 -29.13 -6.76 1.45
C GLU A 372 -28.11 -6.98 2.59
N ILE A 373 -27.55 -5.91 3.15
CA ILE A 373 -26.49 -5.94 4.16
C ILE A 373 -27.04 -5.72 5.57
N ASP A 374 -28.05 -4.85 5.71
CA ASP A 374 -28.68 -4.46 6.97
C ASP A 374 -29.88 -5.34 7.35
N SER A 375 -30.34 -6.23 6.47
CA SER A 375 -31.32 -7.25 6.81
C SER A 375 -30.67 -8.36 7.65
N GLU A 376 -30.27 -8.02 8.87
CA GLU A 376 -30.27 -9.03 9.92
C GLU A 376 -31.73 -9.36 10.23
N PRO A 377 -32.24 -10.58 9.96
CA PRO A 377 -33.31 -11.07 10.79
C PRO A 377 -32.78 -11.10 12.21
N GLU A 378 -33.51 -10.46 13.13
CA GLU A 378 -33.28 -10.50 14.58
C GLU A 378 -32.70 -11.85 15.03
N SER A 379 -31.84 -11.78 16.06
CA SER A 379 -31.26 -12.83 16.91
C SER A 379 -32.18 -13.97 17.41
N ARG A 380 -33.37 -14.16 16.83
CA ARG A 380 -34.34 -15.23 17.07
C ARG A 380 -33.91 -16.59 16.54
N TYR A 381 -32.83 -16.69 15.77
CA TYR A 381 -32.24 -17.97 15.40
C TYR A 381 -30.73 -17.88 15.60
N SER A 382 -30.24 -18.33 16.76
CA SER A 382 -28.93 -19.00 16.74
C SER A 382 -29.09 -20.14 15.73
N GLU A 383 -28.58 -19.98 14.51
CA GLU A 383 -28.67 -21.03 13.50
C GLU A 383 -28.05 -22.28 14.13
N GLN A 384 -28.81 -23.38 14.22
CA GLN A 384 -28.29 -24.63 14.76
C GLN A 384 -27.31 -25.19 13.72
N VAL A 385 -26.05 -24.81 13.84
CA VAL A 385 -24.95 -25.33 13.03
C VAL A 385 -24.56 -26.70 13.57
N ASP A 386 -24.28 -27.64 12.66
CA ASP A 386 -23.79 -28.96 13.02
C ASP A 386 -22.48 -28.85 13.85
N PRO A 387 -22.42 -29.41 15.07
CA PRO A 387 -21.21 -29.35 15.90
C PRO A 387 -19.97 -29.94 15.22
N SER A 388 -20.12 -30.85 14.26
CA SER A 388 -18.99 -31.41 13.49
C SER A 388 -18.34 -30.38 12.56
N LEU A 389 -19.09 -29.37 12.09
CA LEU A 389 -18.59 -28.29 11.25
C LEU A 389 -17.95 -27.18 12.08
N LEU A 390 -18.53 -26.84 13.24
CA LEU A 390 -17.97 -25.84 14.15
C LEU A 390 -16.63 -26.27 14.76
N ASN A 391 -16.48 -27.56 15.05
CA ASN A 391 -15.28 -28.11 15.70
C ASN A 391 -14.13 -28.45 14.73
N LEU A 392 -14.19 -27.99 13.47
CA LEU A 392 -13.11 -28.20 12.50
C LEU A 392 -11.83 -27.47 12.94
N ARG A 393 -10.87 -28.24 13.45
CA ARG A 393 -9.61 -27.71 14.01
C ARG A 393 -8.79 -26.94 12.98
N ALA A 394 -8.85 -27.33 11.70
CA ALA A 394 -8.11 -26.68 10.62
C ALA A 394 -8.43 -25.19 10.47
N ALA A 395 -9.65 -24.75 10.77
CA ALA A 395 -10.06 -23.36 10.67
C ALA A 395 -9.33 -22.44 11.68
N SER A 396 -8.87 -23.02 12.80
CA SER A 396 -8.18 -22.31 13.87
C SER A 396 -6.68 -22.15 13.66
N TYR A 397 -6.09 -22.87 12.70
CA TYR A 397 -4.65 -22.75 12.45
C TYR A 397 -4.25 -21.35 11.97
N ARG A 398 -3.13 -20.87 12.51
CA ARG A 398 -2.52 -19.57 12.24
C ARG A 398 -0.99 -19.70 12.22
N GLY A 399 -0.30 -18.73 11.63
CA GLY A 399 1.17 -18.73 11.51
C GLY A 399 1.73 -19.95 10.77
N THR A 400 2.84 -20.49 11.28
CA THR A 400 3.58 -21.61 10.69
C THR A 400 2.72 -22.86 10.43
N PHE A 401 1.82 -23.22 11.36
CA PHE A 401 0.94 -24.38 11.22
C PHE A 401 -0.03 -24.26 10.05
N LYS A 402 -0.54 -23.03 9.79
CA LYS A 402 -1.42 -22.79 8.65
C LYS A 402 -0.66 -22.99 7.33
N GLN A 403 0.54 -22.43 7.22
CA GLN A 403 1.35 -22.54 6.00
C GLN A 403 1.83 -23.99 5.76
N ALA A 404 2.20 -24.72 6.81
CA ALA A 404 2.51 -26.14 6.71
C ALA A 404 1.29 -26.98 6.27
N TYR A 405 0.09 -26.65 6.79
CA TYR A 405 -1.16 -27.29 6.39
C TYR A 405 -1.49 -27.01 4.91
N GLU A 406 -1.31 -25.78 4.44
CA GLU A 406 -1.51 -25.40 3.03
C GLU A 406 -0.60 -26.21 2.09
N ILE A 407 0.68 -26.41 2.44
CA ILE A 407 1.60 -27.27 1.66
C ILE A 407 1.08 -28.72 1.64
N LEU A 408 0.61 -29.24 2.77
CA LEU A 408 0.08 -30.60 2.85
C LEU A 408 -1.22 -30.78 2.05
N THR A 409 -2.11 -29.78 2.04
CA THR A 409 -3.33 -29.84 1.23
C THR A 409 -3.01 -29.72 -0.26
N GLU A 410 -2.01 -28.93 -0.66
CA GLU A 410 -1.53 -28.87 -2.04
C GLU A 410 -0.99 -30.23 -2.52
N MET A 411 -0.18 -30.90 -1.69
CA MET A 411 0.30 -32.25 -1.99
C MET A 411 -0.88 -33.22 -2.18
N THR A 412 -1.83 -33.18 -1.24
CA THR A 412 -3.01 -34.07 -1.24
C THR A 412 -3.89 -33.87 -2.45
N ALA A 413 -4.09 -32.62 -2.89
CA ALA A 413 -4.87 -32.30 -4.07
C ALA A 413 -4.25 -32.89 -5.36
N LYS A 414 -2.92 -33.02 -5.43
CA LYS A 414 -2.21 -33.57 -6.60
C LYS A 414 -2.11 -35.10 -6.59
N ILE A 415 -1.83 -35.73 -5.45
CA ILE A 415 -1.55 -37.19 -5.38
C ILE A 415 -2.69 -38.03 -4.81
N GLY A 416 -3.62 -37.41 -4.08
CA GLY A 416 -4.69 -38.10 -3.34
C GLY A 416 -4.24 -38.67 -1.98
N TRP A 417 -5.23 -38.90 -1.10
CA TRP A 417 -5.00 -39.33 0.28
C TRP A 417 -4.25 -40.67 0.41
N ASP A 418 -4.65 -41.69 -0.35
CA ASP A 418 -4.06 -43.04 -0.22
C ASP A 418 -2.58 -43.07 -0.63
N GLN A 419 -2.22 -42.29 -1.66
CA GLN A 419 -0.85 -42.21 -2.12
C GLN A 419 0.01 -41.41 -1.13
N LEU A 420 -0.54 -40.33 -0.57
CA LEU A 420 0.11 -39.58 0.51
C LEU A 420 0.41 -40.47 1.72
N LEU A 421 -0.52 -41.35 2.12
CA LEU A 421 -0.30 -42.30 3.21
C LEU A 421 0.79 -43.34 2.91
N LYS A 422 0.92 -43.79 1.65
CA LYS A 422 2.02 -44.67 1.23
C LYS A 422 3.37 -43.96 1.31
N ILE A 423 3.44 -42.70 0.85
CA ILE A 423 4.66 -41.89 0.97
C ILE A 423 4.99 -41.68 2.46
N ARG A 424 3.99 -41.35 3.28
CA ARG A 424 4.14 -41.20 4.73
C ARG A 424 4.72 -42.46 5.39
N SER A 425 4.22 -43.65 5.06
CA SER A 425 4.70 -44.91 5.63
C SER A 425 6.06 -45.36 5.08
N ASN A 426 6.43 -44.90 3.88
CA ASN A 426 7.75 -45.13 3.30
C ASN A 426 8.83 -44.25 3.94
N VAL A 427 8.51 -42.98 4.22
CA VAL A 427 9.44 -41.98 4.74
C VAL A 427 9.54 -42.01 6.27
N PHE A 428 8.43 -42.25 6.97
CA PHE A 428 8.37 -42.14 8.42
C PHE A 428 8.17 -43.46 9.18
N VAL A 429 8.65 -43.46 10.41
CA VAL A 429 8.25 -44.38 11.49
C VAL A 429 7.43 -43.59 12.51
N MET A 430 6.32 -44.17 12.98
CA MET A 430 5.48 -43.54 14.01
C MET A 430 6.12 -43.70 15.40
N GLU A 431 5.91 -42.76 16.32
CA GLU A 431 6.52 -42.83 17.65
C GLU A 431 6.08 -44.07 18.44
N ASP A 432 4.83 -44.51 18.28
CA ASP A 432 4.32 -45.73 18.88
C ASP A 432 4.95 -46.98 18.26
N GLU A 433 5.13 -47.03 16.93
CA GLU A 433 5.84 -48.12 16.25
C GLU A 433 7.31 -48.18 16.72
N TYR A 434 7.98 -47.02 16.78
CA TYR A 434 9.36 -46.91 17.28
C TYR A 434 9.49 -47.33 18.75
N ARG A 435 8.53 -46.96 19.62
CA ARG A 435 8.52 -47.35 21.04
C ARG A 435 8.21 -48.82 21.25
N THR A 436 7.24 -49.37 20.51
CA THR A 436 6.84 -50.77 20.60
C THR A 436 7.95 -51.67 20.08
N GLU A 437 8.59 -51.31 18.96
CA GLU A 437 9.72 -52.05 18.41
C GLU A 437 11.00 -51.90 19.25
N LYS A 438 11.22 -50.76 19.92
CA LYS A 438 12.33 -50.61 20.88
C LYS A 438 12.11 -51.47 22.13
N GLN A 439 10.86 -51.62 22.58
CA GLN A 439 10.46 -52.54 23.66
C GLN A 439 10.57 -54.01 23.22
N GLU A 440 10.22 -54.33 21.97
CA GLU A 440 10.39 -55.68 21.38
C GLU A 440 11.87 -56.02 21.13
N ALA A 441 12.69 -55.06 20.72
CA ALA A 441 14.14 -55.21 20.52
C ALA A 441 14.93 -55.39 21.83
N THR A 442 14.34 -55.03 22.99
CA THR A 442 14.94 -55.25 24.32
C THR A 442 14.45 -56.52 25.02
N GLN A 443 13.55 -57.31 24.43
CA GLN A 443 13.11 -58.60 24.99
C GLN A 443 13.60 -59.79 24.13
N PRO A 444 14.24 -60.82 24.72
CA PRO A 444 14.52 -62.04 23.98
C PRO A 444 13.22 -62.83 23.80
N ALA A 445 12.97 -63.25 22.56
CA ALA A 445 11.82 -63.99 22.06
C ALA A 445 10.99 -64.77 23.10
N SER A 446 9.73 -64.35 23.32
CA SER A 446 8.68 -65.25 23.82
C SER A 446 7.38 -65.07 23.04
N SER A 447 7.03 -66.13 22.30
CA SER A 447 5.77 -66.48 21.63
C SER A 447 4.59 -65.48 21.60
N LYS A 448 4.23 -65.08 20.38
CA LYS A 448 2.96 -64.47 19.97
C LYS A 448 1.73 -65.14 20.61
N ARG A 449 0.77 -64.34 21.10
CA ARG A 449 -0.66 -64.69 21.14
C ARG A 449 -1.50 -63.49 20.72
N THR A 450 -2.33 -63.70 19.70
CA THR A 450 -3.30 -62.76 19.11
C THR A 450 -4.62 -62.74 19.90
N PRO A 451 -5.28 -61.58 20.11
CA PRO A 451 -6.59 -61.51 20.74
C PRO A 451 -7.70 -61.44 19.68
N SER A 452 -8.46 -62.52 19.55
CA SER A 452 -9.80 -62.52 18.97
C SER A 452 -10.57 -63.64 19.67
N THR A 453 -11.37 -63.27 20.68
CA THR A 453 -12.64 -63.90 21.10
C THR A 453 -13.15 -63.18 22.35
N ASP A 454 -14.20 -62.38 22.12
CA ASP A 454 -15.31 -61.99 22.98
C ASP A 454 -15.12 -61.54 24.43
N GLY A 455 -15.68 -60.35 24.70
CA GLY A 455 -16.35 -60.08 25.96
C GLY A 455 -17.83 -60.49 25.90
N LEU A 456 -18.36 -61.06 26.98
CA LEU A 456 -19.79 -61.04 27.33
C LEU A 456 -20.05 -61.45 28.80
N ARG A 457 -20.41 -60.43 29.60
CA ARG A 457 -21.33 -60.35 30.76
C ARG A 457 -21.39 -61.42 31.87
N GLY A 458 -21.30 -60.93 33.12
CA GLY A 458 -22.35 -61.12 34.14
C GLY A 458 -21.96 -61.80 35.47
N THR A 459 -21.87 -61.01 36.55
CA THR A 459 -22.09 -61.42 37.98
C THR A 459 -23.56 -61.86 38.18
N PRO A 460 -24.05 -62.55 39.26
CA PRO A 460 -23.58 -62.61 40.68
C PRO A 460 -23.90 -63.95 41.46
N ASP A 461 -23.50 -64.15 42.74
CA ASP A 461 -24.39 -64.65 43.84
C ASP A 461 -23.75 -64.94 45.23
N ARG A 462 -24.55 -64.59 46.26
CA ARG A 462 -24.68 -64.98 47.70
C ARG A 462 -23.50 -65.07 48.70
N THR A 463 -23.38 -64.00 49.50
CA THR A 463 -23.39 -63.93 50.99
C THR A 463 -22.96 -65.13 51.86
N THR A 464 -22.02 -64.88 52.78
CA THR A 464 -22.22 -65.03 54.25
C THR A 464 -21.48 -63.91 55.03
N ASN A 465 -22.06 -63.51 56.16
CA ASN A 465 -21.74 -62.36 57.05
C ASN A 465 -21.43 -62.84 58.50
N GLY A 466 -20.77 -61.97 59.28
CA GLY A 466 -20.73 -61.92 60.77
C GLY A 466 -19.30 -61.98 61.34
N ASP A 467 -18.82 -61.15 62.26
CA ASP A 467 -19.33 -59.98 63.01
C ASP A 467 -18.12 -59.15 63.53
N GLU A 468 -18.37 -57.86 63.79
CA GLU A 468 -17.73 -56.91 64.72
C GLU A 468 -16.19 -56.73 64.85
N GLU A 469 -15.76 -55.53 64.44
CA GLU A 469 -15.01 -54.50 65.18
C GLU A 469 -13.68 -54.77 65.94
N THR A 470 -12.82 -53.73 65.79
CA THR A 470 -11.75 -53.18 66.66
C THR A 470 -10.27 -53.61 66.51
N GLU A 471 -9.53 -52.61 66.00
CA GLU A 471 -8.23 -52.07 66.44
C GLU A 471 -6.93 -52.92 66.43
N SER A 472 -6.06 -52.46 65.53
CA SER A 472 -4.68 -52.01 65.81
C SER A 472 -3.52 -53.02 65.76
N GLU A 473 -2.45 -52.49 65.14
CA GLU A 473 -1.03 -52.86 65.24
C GLU A 473 -0.46 -54.06 64.47
N ALA A 474 0.74 -53.81 63.94
CA ALA A 474 1.70 -54.71 63.27
C ALA A 474 2.38 -55.68 64.28
N PRO A 475 3.43 -56.49 63.96
CA PRO A 475 4.04 -56.97 62.70
C PRO A 475 4.34 -58.53 62.66
N GLU A 476 5.08 -59.00 61.63
CA GLU A 476 5.86 -60.27 61.46
C GLU A 476 5.21 -61.64 61.06
N LYS A 477 5.73 -62.21 59.92
CA LYS A 477 5.81 -63.63 59.40
C LYS A 477 4.53 -64.53 59.40
N PRO A 478 4.49 -65.68 58.67
CA PRO A 478 4.71 -66.01 57.25
C PRO A 478 3.48 -66.80 56.61
N ALA A 479 3.61 -67.26 55.34
CA ALA A 479 3.00 -68.46 54.70
C ALA A 479 1.80 -68.38 53.70
N GLU A 480 2.05 -68.99 52.51
CA GLU A 480 1.26 -69.91 51.65
C GLU A 480 -0.15 -69.64 51.05
N ALA A 481 -0.29 -70.19 49.82
CA ALA A 481 -1.48 -70.66 49.08
C ALA A 481 -2.42 -69.59 48.47
N ASP A 482 -2.60 -69.43 47.16
CA ASP A 482 -2.91 -70.39 46.07
C ASP A 482 -4.36 -70.93 46.15
N THR A 483 -5.13 -70.63 45.10
CA THR A 483 -6.27 -71.42 44.55
C THR A 483 -7.54 -71.57 45.39
N GLN A 484 -8.77 -71.71 44.90
CA GLN A 484 -9.42 -71.96 43.60
C GLN A 484 -10.93 -71.72 43.91
N GLY A 485 -11.79 -71.21 43.04
CA GLY A 485 -12.01 -71.67 41.67
C GLY A 485 -13.28 -72.53 41.59
N THR A 486 -13.67 -72.79 40.34
CA THR A 486 -14.67 -73.76 39.87
C THR A 486 -16.11 -73.25 39.77
N GLY A 487 -16.85 -73.48 38.69
CA GLY A 487 -16.63 -74.26 37.46
C GLY A 487 -17.73 -73.90 36.45
N ALA A 488 -17.47 -74.00 35.14
CA ALA A 488 -17.77 -75.16 34.28
C ALA A 488 -19.27 -75.16 33.86
N ASP A 489 -19.75 -75.37 32.64
CA ASP A 489 -19.32 -75.88 31.31
C ASP A 489 -20.29 -75.20 30.30
N GLY A 490 -20.07 -75.02 28.98
CA GLY A 490 -19.79 -76.01 27.94
C GLY A 490 -21.05 -76.28 27.08
N ASP A 491 -20.84 -76.43 25.75
CA ASP A 491 -21.74 -76.98 24.69
C ASP A 491 -22.86 -76.08 24.09
N ALA A 492 -23.26 -76.13 22.79
CA ALA A 492 -22.86 -76.90 21.62
C ALA A 492 -23.51 -76.34 20.32
N THR A 493 -22.80 -76.48 19.18
CA THR A 493 -23.22 -76.96 17.83
C THR A 493 -24.44 -76.44 17.01
N ALA A 494 -24.13 -76.09 15.74
CA ALA A 494 -24.75 -76.52 14.46
C ALA A 494 -26.12 -75.88 14.04
N THR A 495 -26.51 -75.67 12.77
CA THR A 495 -26.24 -76.33 11.47
C THR A 495 -26.79 -75.46 10.31
N ASN A 496 -26.06 -75.44 9.18
CA ASN A 496 -26.43 -75.52 7.75
C ASN A 496 -27.85 -75.20 7.22
N ALA A 497 -27.91 -74.57 6.02
CA ALA A 497 -28.23 -75.17 4.69
C ALA A 497 -28.80 -74.10 3.68
N PRO A 498 -29.05 -74.39 2.37
CA PRO A 498 -28.13 -73.93 1.31
C PRO A 498 -28.78 -73.33 0.03
N ALA A 499 -27.90 -72.79 -0.84
CA ALA A 499 -27.85 -72.67 -2.32
C ALA A 499 -29.13 -72.73 -3.21
N THR A 500 -29.25 -71.81 -4.19
CA THR A 500 -28.87 -72.02 -5.62
C THR A 500 -29.03 -70.75 -6.49
N ASN A 501 -28.26 -70.73 -7.58
CA ASN A 501 -27.93 -69.66 -8.55
C ASN A 501 -29.07 -69.16 -9.47
N ILE A 502 -28.90 -67.96 -10.08
CA ILE A 502 -28.69 -67.75 -11.54
C ILE A 502 -28.24 -66.28 -11.83
N GLU A 503 -27.20 -66.24 -12.66
CA GLU A 503 -26.48 -65.27 -13.53
C GLU A 503 -27.04 -63.87 -13.90
N GLU A 504 -26.12 -62.88 -14.02
CA GLU A 504 -25.76 -62.24 -15.31
C GLU A 504 -24.43 -61.43 -15.26
N ASN A 505 -23.48 -61.84 -16.11
CA ASN A 505 -22.42 -61.13 -16.90
C ASN A 505 -21.88 -59.74 -16.48
N GLY A 506 -20.60 -59.37 -16.57
CA GLY A 506 -19.30 -59.91 -17.05
C GLY A 506 -18.23 -58.79 -16.91
N ILE A 507 -17.03 -59.01 -16.33
CA ILE A 507 -15.73 -59.45 -16.94
C ILE A 507 -15.05 -58.29 -17.74
N GLU A 508 -13.86 -57.70 -17.43
CA GLU A 508 -12.45 -58.17 -17.22
C GLU A 508 -11.56 -57.13 -16.45
N LYS A 509 -10.87 -57.47 -15.32
CA LYS A 509 -9.41 -57.82 -15.06
C LYS A 509 -8.44 -56.63 -14.74
N PRO A 510 -7.19 -56.81 -14.19
CA PRO A 510 -6.50 -58.01 -13.63
C PRO A 510 -5.72 -57.76 -12.28
N SER A 511 -5.51 -58.77 -11.42
CA SER A 511 -4.31 -59.65 -11.21
C SER A 511 -3.31 -59.23 -10.11
N ASN A 512 -3.35 -59.92 -8.96
CA ASN A 512 -2.33 -60.87 -8.50
C ASN A 512 -2.45 -61.11 -6.98
N VAL A 513 -2.97 -62.27 -6.60
CA VAL A 513 -2.72 -62.89 -5.30
C VAL A 513 -2.34 -64.35 -5.57
N ILE A 514 -1.22 -64.78 -4.99
CA ILE A 514 -0.87 -66.19 -4.85
C ILE A 514 -1.02 -66.56 -3.36
N ASP A 515 -1.70 -67.69 -3.15
CA ASP A 515 -2.00 -68.39 -1.89
C ASP A 515 -0.79 -69.22 -1.42
N PRO A 516 -0.60 -69.50 -0.12
CA PRO A 516 0.67 -69.92 0.47
C PRO A 516 0.78 -71.45 0.60
N GLY A 517 1.79 -72.01 -0.07
CA GLY A 517 2.28 -73.35 0.16
C GLY A 517 3.70 -73.48 -0.38
N GLU A 518 4.63 -73.88 0.50
CA GLU A 518 6.06 -74.14 0.27
C GLU A 518 7.03 -72.94 0.41
N ALA A 519 7.71 -72.86 1.57
CA ALA A 519 9.17 -72.63 1.73
C ALA A 519 9.53 -72.25 3.18
N LYS A 520 9.96 -73.23 3.98
CA LYS A 520 10.77 -73.06 5.21
C LYS A 520 12.13 -73.72 4.90
N ALA A 521 13.30 -73.12 5.14
CA ALA A 521 13.75 -72.71 6.47
C ALA A 521 14.92 -71.69 6.49
N ASP A 522 15.23 -70.93 5.42
CA ASP A 522 16.40 -70.03 5.39
C ASP A 522 16.09 -68.52 5.23
N SER A 523 14.83 -68.08 5.36
CA SER A 523 14.44 -66.67 5.06
C SER A 523 14.07 -65.77 6.26
N GLU A 524 14.10 -66.26 7.50
CA GLU A 524 13.67 -65.44 8.65
C GLU A 524 14.77 -64.52 9.21
N ALA A 525 16.06 -64.89 9.09
CA ALA A 525 17.16 -64.03 9.54
C ALA A 525 17.39 -62.83 8.59
N THR A 526 17.30 -63.07 7.28
CA THR A 526 17.45 -62.04 6.23
C THR A 526 16.28 -61.07 6.16
N LYS A 527 15.06 -61.51 6.50
CA LYS A 527 13.89 -60.61 6.57
C LYS A 527 13.96 -59.66 7.76
N ASN A 528 14.49 -60.09 8.90
CA ASN A 528 14.67 -59.21 10.07
C ASN A 528 15.76 -58.16 9.82
N ASP A 529 16.88 -58.51 9.16
CA ASP A 529 17.90 -57.56 8.75
C ASP A 529 17.42 -56.61 7.64
N GLU A 530 16.61 -57.06 6.67
CA GLU A 530 15.95 -56.17 5.70
C GLU A 530 14.95 -55.23 6.37
N HIS A 531 14.18 -55.69 7.37
CA HIS A 531 13.23 -54.85 8.10
C HIS A 531 13.95 -53.81 8.97
N LEU A 532 15.01 -54.20 9.69
CA LEU A 532 15.88 -53.30 10.46
C LEU A 532 16.64 -52.30 9.57
N SER A 533 17.07 -52.71 8.37
CA SER A 533 17.71 -51.81 7.40
C SER A 533 16.73 -50.78 6.81
N LYS A 534 15.48 -51.18 6.53
CA LYS A 534 14.38 -50.28 6.12
C LYS A 534 13.94 -49.34 7.24
N LEU A 535 14.04 -49.75 8.49
CA LEU A 535 13.78 -48.90 9.66
C LEU A 535 14.91 -47.89 9.89
N ASN A 536 16.17 -48.27 9.66
CA ASN A 536 17.32 -47.36 9.76
C ASN A 536 17.31 -46.24 8.69
N THR A 537 16.58 -46.40 7.59
CA THR A 537 16.41 -45.36 6.56
C THR A 537 15.23 -44.42 6.81
N LYS A 538 14.28 -44.80 7.66
CA LYS A 538 13.06 -44.01 7.94
C LYS A 538 13.29 -43.03 9.07
N ARG A 539 12.67 -41.85 8.98
CA ARG A 539 12.76 -40.80 10.01
C ARG A 539 11.58 -40.85 10.97
N LEU A 540 11.74 -40.31 12.17
CA LEU A 540 10.62 -40.16 13.09
C LEU A 540 9.68 -39.05 12.58
N CYS A 541 8.39 -39.33 12.50
CA CYS A 541 7.38 -38.29 12.24
C CYS A 541 7.22 -37.41 13.49
N GLU A 542 7.33 -36.10 13.32
CA GLU A 542 7.06 -35.14 14.38
C GLU A 542 5.57 -35.16 14.75
N ARG A 543 5.27 -35.03 16.06
CA ARG A 543 3.90 -35.13 16.57
C ARG A 543 2.95 -34.09 15.99
N TRP A 544 3.48 -32.89 15.71
CA TRP A 544 2.67 -31.82 15.14
C TRP A 544 2.26 -32.15 13.71
N LEU A 545 3.14 -32.77 12.92
CA LEU A 545 2.84 -33.18 11.55
C LEU A 545 1.83 -34.32 11.54
N ASP A 546 1.95 -35.29 12.45
CA ASP A 546 0.94 -36.34 12.61
C ASP A 546 -0.44 -35.76 13.00
N SER A 547 -0.46 -34.76 13.88
CA SER A 547 -1.70 -34.02 14.19
C SER A 547 -2.27 -33.32 12.95
N LEU A 548 -1.45 -32.77 12.06
CA LEU A 548 -1.92 -32.19 10.79
C LEU A 548 -2.51 -33.26 9.87
N PHE A 549 -1.93 -34.46 9.79
CA PHE A 549 -2.52 -35.58 9.04
C PHE A 549 -3.90 -35.97 9.55
N MET A 550 -4.07 -36.03 10.88
CA MET A 550 -5.36 -36.34 11.48
C MET A 550 -6.41 -35.25 11.19
N VAL A 551 -6.02 -33.98 11.28
CA VAL A 551 -6.92 -32.86 10.95
C VAL A 551 -7.26 -32.81 9.46
N LEU A 552 -6.29 -33.10 8.59
CA LEU A 552 -6.53 -33.22 7.15
C LEU A 552 -7.52 -34.35 6.83
N TYR A 553 -7.39 -35.50 7.50
CA TYR A 553 -8.34 -36.59 7.36
C TYR A 553 -9.75 -36.19 7.80
N GLU A 554 -9.89 -35.45 8.89
CA GLU A 554 -11.18 -34.92 9.34
C GLU A 554 -11.79 -33.97 8.30
N ASP A 555 -11.00 -33.02 7.76
CA ASP A 555 -11.43 -32.09 6.71
C ASP A 555 -11.88 -32.85 5.44
N LEU A 556 -11.09 -33.82 4.96
CA LEU A 556 -11.43 -34.65 3.80
C LEU A 556 -12.68 -35.50 4.03
N ARG A 557 -12.85 -36.05 5.23
CA ARG A 557 -14.03 -36.85 5.60
C ARG A 557 -15.29 -35.99 5.57
N VAL A 558 -15.24 -34.81 6.19
CA VAL A 558 -16.38 -33.88 6.21
C VAL A 558 -16.71 -33.40 4.80
N TYR A 559 -15.70 -33.07 4.00
CA TYR A 559 -15.89 -32.71 2.59
C TYR A 559 -16.57 -33.84 1.81
N THR A 560 -16.09 -35.09 1.94
CA THR A 560 -16.65 -36.25 1.23
C THR A 560 -18.09 -36.53 1.64
N ILE A 561 -18.41 -36.42 2.94
CA ILE A 561 -19.78 -36.56 3.44
C ILE A 561 -20.68 -35.50 2.80
N TRP A 562 -20.24 -34.23 2.81
CA TRP A 562 -20.99 -33.14 2.20
C TRP A 562 -21.23 -33.36 0.70
N ARG A 563 -20.21 -33.72 -0.07
CA ARG A 563 -20.35 -33.98 -1.52
C ARG A 563 -21.27 -35.17 -1.79
N THR A 564 -21.17 -36.23 -1.00
CA THR A 564 -22.05 -37.41 -1.11
C THR A 564 -23.50 -37.04 -0.81
N GLN A 565 -23.75 -36.28 0.25
CA GLN A 565 -25.09 -35.80 0.59
C GLN A 565 -25.67 -34.90 -0.50
N MET A 566 -24.90 -33.92 -1.00
CA MET A 566 -25.35 -33.08 -2.11
C MET A 566 -25.69 -33.89 -3.37
N ALA A 567 -24.87 -34.88 -3.72
CA ALA A 567 -25.14 -35.76 -4.86
C ALA A 567 -26.41 -36.60 -4.68
N GLN A 568 -26.65 -37.15 -3.48
CA GLN A 568 -27.87 -37.89 -3.14
C GLN A 568 -29.13 -37.03 -3.25
N TYR A 569 -29.10 -35.81 -2.70
CA TYR A 569 -30.23 -34.88 -2.78
C TYR A 569 -30.49 -34.41 -4.22
N ARG A 570 -29.43 -34.14 -4.99
CA ARG A 570 -29.55 -33.81 -6.42
C ARG A 570 -30.15 -34.97 -7.22
N ALA A 571 -29.77 -36.22 -6.92
CA ALA A 571 -30.35 -37.41 -7.55
C ALA A 571 -31.83 -37.61 -7.18
N GLN A 572 -32.22 -37.28 -5.95
CA GLN A 572 -33.61 -37.33 -5.48
C GLN A 572 -34.45 -36.10 -5.89
N GLN A 573 -33.88 -35.15 -6.66
CA GLN A 573 -34.49 -33.86 -7.00
C GLN A 573 -35.00 -33.06 -5.78
N MET A 574 -34.41 -33.29 -4.61
CA MET A 574 -34.73 -32.57 -3.38
C MET A 574 -33.79 -31.39 -3.20
N GLN A 575 -34.29 -30.29 -2.64
CA GLN A 575 -33.44 -29.14 -2.28
C GLN A 575 -32.58 -29.50 -1.07
N TYR A 576 -31.27 -29.44 -1.24
CA TYR A 576 -30.31 -29.56 -0.15
C TYR A 576 -30.27 -28.23 0.62
N LYS A 577 -30.90 -28.19 1.80
CA LYS A 577 -30.98 -26.99 2.63
C LYS A 577 -29.99 -27.07 3.79
N LYS A 578 -29.19 -26.02 3.94
CA LYS A 578 -28.22 -25.79 5.02
C LYS A 578 -28.34 -24.32 5.45
N SER A 579 -27.92 -24.02 6.67
CA SER A 579 -27.85 -22.64 7.19
C SER A 579 -26.78 -21.82 6.46
N ALA A 580 -26.85 -20.48 6.56
CA ALA A 580 -25.87 -19.63 5.90
C ALA A 580 -24.47 -19.85 6.47
N GLU A 581 -24.37 -20.02 7.80
CA GLU A 581 -23.09 -20.28 8.48
C GLU A 581 -22.49 -21.65 8.11
N GLU A 582 -23.30 -22.69 7.94
CA GLU A 582 -22.82 -23.98 7.42
C GLU A 582 -22.26 -23.87 6.00
N TRP A 583 -22.92 -23.12 5.11
CA TRP A 583 -22.42 -22.91 3.75
C TRP A 583 -21.11 -22.12 3.72
N GLU A 584 -20.95 -21.13 4.61
CA GLU A 584 -19.71 -20.39 4.77
C GLU A 584 -18.56 -21.30 5.22
N ILE A 585 -18.79 -22.15 6.23
CA ILE A 585 -17.80 -23.10 6.73
C ILE A 585 -17.44 -24.14 5.66
N LEU A 586 -18.42 -24.67 4.93
CA LEU A 586 -18.21 -25.63 3.85
C LEU A 586 -17.45 -25.02 2.67
N GLY A 587 -17.73 -23.76 2.32
CA GLY A 587 -16.98 -23.01 1.32
C GLY A 587 -15.52 -22.83 1.73
N SER A 588 -15.26 -22.41 2.97
CA SER A 588 -13.90 -22.31 3.51
C SER A 588 -13.19 -23.65 3.61
N LEU A 589 -13.90 -24.75 3.91
CA LEU A 589 -13.35 -26.10 3.90
C LEU A 589 -12.91 -26.52 2.49
N ALA A 590 -13.76 -26.29 1.47
CA ALA A 590 -13.44 -26.59 0.09
C ALA A 590 -12.24 -25.76 -0.41
N GLU A 591 -12.19 -24.47 -0.06
CA GLU A 591 -11.05 -23.59 -0.37
C GLU A 591 -9.75 -24.12 0.27
N ARG A 592 -9.77 -24.52 1.55
CA ARG A 592 -8.58 -25.12 2.21
C ARG A 592 -8.09 -26.40 1.53
N LEU A 593 -9.01 -27.20 1.00
CA LEU A 593 -8.73 -28.45 0.29
C LEU A 593 -8.40 -28.25 -1.20
N GLN A 594 -8.22 -27.01 -1.67
CA GLN A 594 -7.91 -26.66 -3.07
C GLN A 594 -9.02 -27.00 -4.08
N HIS A 595 -10.28 -27.07 -3.62
CA HIS A 595 -11.47 -27.30 -4.45
C HIS A 595 -12.23 -25.99 -4.70
N VAL A 596 -11.71 -25.16 -5.61
CA VAL A 596 -12.18 -23.78 -5.83
C VAL A 596 -13.60 -23.72 -6.40
N ASP A 597 -13.94 -24.58 -7.36
CA ASP A 597 -15.27 -24.57 -7.99
C ASP A 597 -16.38 -24.92 -7.00
N GLU A 598 -16.16 -25.94 -6.18
CA GLU A 598 -17.06 -26.33 -5.10
C GLU A 598 -17.15 -25.27 -3.99
N ALA A 599 -16.04 -24.58 -3.69
CA ALA A 599 -16.03 -23.47 -2.74
C ALA A 599 -16.94 -22.34 -3.24
N VAL A 600 -16.87 -21.99 -4.53
CA VAL A 600 -17.74 -20.97 -5.14
C VAL A 600 -19.22 -21.40 -5.14
N GLU A 601 -19.52 -22.68 -5.39
CA GLU A 601 -20.89 -23.22 -5.28
C GLU A 601 -21.44 -23.00 -3.85
N ALA A 602 -20.65 -23.32 -2.82
CA ALA A 602 -21.03 -23.12 -1.42
C ALA A 602 -21.16 -21.64 -1.04
N TYR A 603 -20.21 -20.79 -1.44
CA TYR A 603 -20.27 -19.36 -1.17
C TYR A 603 -21.45 -18.68 -1.85
N ARG A 604 -21.81 -19.06 -3.08
CA ARG A 604 -23.03 -18.55 -3.75
C ARG A 604 -24.30 -18.99 -3.03
N ALA A 605 -24.34 -20.23 -2.54
CA ALA A 605 -25.45 -20.71 -1.72
C ALA A 605 -25.57 -19.91 -0.41
N CYS A 606 -24.45 -19.60 0.27
CA CYS A 606 -24.43 -18.71 1.43
C CYS A 606 -25.02 -17.33 1.11
N LEU A 607 -24.50 -16.65 0.08
CA LEU A 607 -24.92 -15.30 -0.31
C LEU A 607 -26.39 -15.22 -0.75
N SER A 608 -26.97 -16.32 -1.23
CA SER A 608 -28.40 -16.39 -1.56
C SER A 608 -29.32 -16.38 -0.34
N ILE A 609 -28.79 -16.72 0.84
CA ILE A 609 -29.52 -16.76 2.11
C ILE A 609 -29.24 -15.49 2.91
N ARG A 610 -27.95 -15.16 3.10
CA ARG A 610 -27.48 -14.04 3.92
C ARG A 610 -26.20 -13.46 3.33
N PHE A 611 -26.08 -12.13 3.38
CA PHE A 611 -24.81 -11.48 3.06
C PHE A 611 -23.71 -11.94 4.04
N SER A 612 -22.59 -12.42 3.50
CA SER A 612 -21.39 -12.75 4.27
C SER A 612 -20.17 -12.12 3.60
N PRO A 613 -19.40 -11.26 4.30
CA PRO A 613 -18.20 -10.64 3.74
C PRO A 613 -17.16 -11.71 3.35
N LYS A 614 -16.98 -12.74 4.18
CA LYS A 614 -16.06 -13.85 3.94
C LYS A 614 -16.40 -14.64 2.68
N ALA A 615 -17.69 -14.98 2.49
CA ALA A 615 -18.13 -15.70 1.29
C ALA A 615 -17.94 -14.84 0.01
N LEU A 616 -18.21 -13.54 0.09
CA LEU A 616 -18.03 -12.63 -1.04
C LEU A 616 -16.55 -12.38 -1.36
N ALA A 617 -15.68 -12.28 -0.35
CA ALA A 617 -14.23 -12.17 -0.52
C ALA A 617 -13.63 -13.44 -1.16
N GLY A 618 -14.11 -14.63 -0.76
CA GLY A 618 -13.71 -15.88 -1.40
C GLY A 618 -14.09 -15.94 -2.88
N ILE A 619 -15.28 -15.47 -3.24
CA ILE A 619 -15.73 -15.37 -4.64
C ILE A 619 -14.93 -14.29 -5.40
N LEU A 620 -14.61 -13.15 -4.76
CA LEU A 620 -13.86 -12.06 -5.36
C LEU A 620 -12.51 -12.53 -5.93
N ARG A 621 -11.77 -13.36 -5.17
CA ARG A 621 -10.50 -13.96 -5.63
C ARG A 621 -10.67 -14.76 -6.94
N VAL A 622 -11.80 -15.46 -7.09
CA VAL A 622 -12.11 -16.19 -8.33
C VAL A 622 -12.47 -15.24 -9.46
N PHE A 623 -13.18 -14.14 -9.19
CA PHE A 623 -13.46 -13.11 -10.19
C PHE A 623 -12.21 -12.38 -10.68
N GLU A 624 -11.23 -12.18 -9.80
CA GLU A 624 -9.91 -11.63 -10.17
C GLU A 624 -9.15 -12.58 -11.10
N THR A 625 -9.08 -13.87 -10.77
CA THR A 625 -8.40 -14.87 -11.63
C THR A 625 -9.10 -15.07 -12.98
N THR A 626 -10.43 -15.00 -13.01
CA THR A 626 -11.23 -15.11 -14.25
C THR A 626 -11.32 -13.80 -15.04
N LYS A 627 -10.76 -12.69 -14.51
CA LYS A 627 -10.78 -11.34 -15.11
C LYS A 627 -12.19 -10.82 -15.45
N SER A 628 -13.16 -11.07 -14.55
CA SER A 628 -14.56 -10.65 -14.75
C SER A 628 -14.83 -9.25 -14.18
N THR A 629 -14.54 -8.20 -14.96
CA THR A 629 -14.55 -6.80 -14.50
C THR A 629 -15.85 -6.35 -13.83
N ARG A 630 -17.01 -6.71 -14.37
CA ARG A 630 -18.31 -6.25 -13.86
C ARG A 630 -18.64 -6.86 -12.50
N GLU A 631 -18.41 -8.15 -12.35
CA GLU A 631 -18.66 -8.92 -11.14
C GLU A 631 -17.67 -8.54 -10.03
N THR A 632 -16.40 -8.30 -10.37
CA THR A 632 -15.39 -7.82 -9.43
C THR A 632 -15.81 -6.45 -8.86
N VAL A 633 -16.16 -5.49 -9.72
CA VAL A 633 -16.62 -4.16 -9.27
C VAL A 633 -17.88 -4.26 -8.40
N ALA A 634 -18.87 -5.06 -8.80
CA ALA A 634 -20.10 -5.26 -8.03
C ALA A 634 -19.87 -5.90 -6.64
N SER A 635 -18.86 -6.78 -6.54
CA SER A 635 -18.46 -7.42 -5.28
C SER A 635 -17.71 -6.44 -4.38
N VAL A 636 -16.78 -5.66 -4.95
CA VAL A 636 -16.03 -4.63 -4.24
C VAL A 636 -16.95 -3.56 -3.66
N ILE A 637 -17.94 -3.05 -4.41
CA ILE A 637 -18.90 -2.05 -3.92
C ILE A 637 -19.61 -2.56 -2.64
N ARG A 638 -20.04 -3.82 -2.63
CA ARG A 638 -20.70 -4.43 -1.47
C ARG A 638 -19.76 -4.61 -0.27
N LEU A 639 -18.53 -5.07 -0.51
CA LEU A 639 -17.53 -5.22 0.55
C LEU A 639 -17.14 -3.87 1.17
N VAL A 640 -16.91 -2.84 0.36
CA VAL A 640 -16.64 -1.47 0.83
C VAL A 640 -17.82 -0.94 1.65
N THR A 641 -19.05 -1.18 1.20
CA THR A 641 -20.24 -0.74 1.96
C THR A 641 -20.35 -1.44 3.31
N TRP A 642 -20.10 -2.75 3.34
CA TRP A 642 -20.09 -3.52 4.59
C TRP A 642 -18.99 -3.04 5.55
N GLN A 643 -17.78 -2.77 5.05
CA GLN A 643 -16.69 -2.23 5.86
C GLN A 643 -17.02 -0.84 6.42
N TYR A 644 -17.60 0.02 5.60
CA TYR A 644 -18.00 1.37 6.02
C TYR A 644 -19.11 1.33 7.08
N ARG A 645 -20.06 0.39 6.95
CA ARG A 645 -21.09 0.09 7.97
C ARG A 645 -20.51 -0.31 9.32
N TRP A 646 -19.28 -0.84 9.33
CA TRP A 646 -18.49 -1.16 10.53
C TRP A 646 -17.32 -0.18 10.75
N TYR A 647 -17.52 1.09 10.37
CA TYR A 647 -16.63 2.22 10.65
C TYR A 647 -15.23 2.14 10.02
N SER A 648 -15.07 1.34 8.96
CA SER A 648 -13.82 1.18 8.24
C SER A 648 -13.89 1.86 6.88
N GLU A 649 -13.11 2.92 6.70
CA GLU A 649 -12.93 3.60 5.41
C GLU A 649 -11.82 2.97 4.57
N PHE A 650 -10.94 2.18 5.20
CA PHE A 650 -9.69 1.73 4.61
C PHE A 650 -9.55 0.20 4.60
N SER A 651 -9.34 -0.36 3.41
CA SER A 651 -8.93 -1.74 3.21
C SER A 651 -7.87 -1.80 2.11
N PRO A 652 -6.62 -2.18 2.44
CA PRO A 652 -5.53 -2.33 1.48
C PRO A 652 -5.86 -3.31 0.36
N GLU A 653 -6.50 -4.45 0.67
CA GLU A 653 -6.79 -5.47 -0.34
C GLU A 653 -7.82 -4.99 -1.37
N LEU A 654 -8.92 -4.37 -0.91
CA LEU A 654 -9.92 -3.82 -1.83
C LEU A 654 -9.36 -2.65 -2.67
N LEU A 655 -8.46 -1.84 -2.09
CA LEU A 655 -7.76 -0.79 -2.82
C LEU A 655 -6.82 -1.37 -3.89
N HIS A 656 -6.10 -2.46 -3.57
CA HIS A 656 -5.29 -3.19 -4.52
C HIS A 656 -6.15 -3.75 -5.67
N THR A 657 -7.28 -4.41 -5.38
CA THR A 657 -8.21 -4.91 -6.41
C THR A 657 -8.73 -3.80 -7.33
N ILE A 658 -9.12 -2.64 -6.78
CA ILE A 658 -9.56 -1.50 -7.59
C ILE A 658 -8.40 -0.99 -8.46
N ARG A 659 -7.19 -0.91 -7.91
CA ARG A 659 -6.03 -0.46 -8.67
C ARG A 659 -5.72 -1.39 -9.83
N THR A 660 -5.66 -2.71 -9.60
CA THR A 660 -5.37 -3.70 -10.65
C THR A 660 -6.45 -3.68 -11.73
N LEU A 661 -7.73 -3.54 -11.36
CA LEU A 661 -8.82 -3.31 -12.32
C LEU A 661 -8.59 -2.05 -13.16
N ILE A 662 -8.15 -0.94 -12.55
CA ILE A 662 -7.86 0.31 -13.26
C ILE A 662 -6.60 0.18 -14.15
N GLU A 663 -5.62 -0.66 -13.78
CA GLU A 663 -4.44 -0.99 -14.61
C GLU A 663 -4.83 -1.80 -15.85
N ASP A 664 -5.70 -2.80 -15.69
CA ASP A 664 -6.12 -3.70 -16.77
C ASP A 664 -7.13 -3.05 -17.74
N GLU A 665 -8.13 -2.32 -17.22
CA GLU A 665 -9.32 -1.90 -17.98
C GLU A 665 -9.43 -0.38 -18.17
N GLY A 666 -8.67 0.40 -17.39
CA GLY A 666 -8.69 1.85 -17.40
C GLY A 666 -9.71 2.49 -16.44
N ALA A 667 -9.34 3.65 -15.89
CA ALA A 667 -10.10 4.33 -14.84
C ALA A 667 -11.52 4.76 -15.27
N VAL A 668 -11.66 5.23 -16.52
CA VAL A 668 -12.95 5.70 -17.06
C VAL A 668 -13.94 4.54 -17.13
N LYS A 669 -13.53 3.39 -17.70
CA LYS A 669 -14.37 2.19 -17.82
C LYS A 669 -14.83 1.69 -16.45
N VAL A 670 -13.92 1.60 -15.47
CA VAL A 670 -14.26 1.19 -14.10
C VAL A 670 -15.26 2.18 -13.48
N ARG A 671 -15.06 3.49 -13.65
CA ARG A 671 -15.98 4.53 -13.16
C ARG A 671 -17.37 4.41 -13.79
N SER A 672 -17.46 4.21 -15.11
CA SER A 672 -18.73 4.03 -15.82
C SER A 672 -19.46 2.76 -15.36
N ILE A 673 -18.75 1.68 -15.07
CA ILE A 673 -19.35 0.45 -14.52
C ILE A 673 -19.92 0.69 -13.11
N ILE A 674 -19.19 1.43 -12.26
CA ILE A 674 -19.69 1.80 -10.92
C ILE A 674 -20.97 2.62 -11.07
N GLN A 675 -21.00 3.62 -11.94
CA GLN A 675 -22.18 4.48 -12.17
C GLN A 675 -23.36 3.74 -12.81
N ALA A 676 -23.09 2.77 -13.68
CA ALA A 676 -24.12 1.94 -14.32
C ALA A 676 -24.76 0.92 -13.35
N THR A 677 -24.19 0.76 -12.14
CA THR A 677 -24.71 -0.16 -11.14
C THR A 677 -25.92 0.46 -10.43
N SER A 678 -27.04 -0.26 -10.39
CA SER A 678 -28.31 0.21 -9.83
C SER A 678 -28.33 0.19 -8.28
N LEU A 679 -27.40 0.88 -7.64
CA LEU A 679 -27.29 1.03 -6.18
C LEU A 679 -27.43 2.51 -5.77
N PRO A 680 -27.73 2.81 -4.50
CA PRO A 680 -27.84 4.18 -4.02
C PRO A 680 -26.56 5.00 -4.28
N GLN A 681 -26.69 6.27 -4.66
CA GLN A 681 -25.55 7.13 -5.03
C GLN A 681 -24.49 7.23 -3.92
N ASN A 682 -24.92 7.35 -2.66
CA ASN A 682 -24.02 7.43 -1.51
C ASN A 682 -23.09 6.20 -1.39
N VAL A 683 -23.57 5.02 -1.79
CA VAL A 683 -22.79 3.77 -1.80
C VAL A 683 -21.75 3.80 -2.93
N LEU A 684 -22.15 4.29 -4.10
CA LEU A 684 -21.26 4.43 -5.24
C LEU A 684 -20.15 5.45 -4.95
N ASP A 685 -20.48 6.54 -4.25
CA ASP A 685 -19.52 7.59 -3.86
C ASP A 685 -18.40 7.06 -2.96
N LEU A 686 -18.67 6.07 -2.10
CA LEU A 686 -17.62 5.39 -1.30
C LEU A 686 -16.59 4.68 -2.19
N THR A 687 -17.06 4.00 -3.23
CA THR A 687 -16.17 3.29 -4.17
C THR A 687 -15.45 4.28 -5.09
N HIS A 688 -16.11 5.39 -5.47
CA HIS A 688 -15.46 6.49 -6.17
C HIS A 688 -14.31 7.10 -5.38
N HIS A 689 -14.37 7.10 -4.04
CA HIS A 689 -13.24 7.58 -3.23
C HIS A 689 -11.98 6.73 -3.43
N TYR A 690 -12.11 5.40 -3.51
CA TYR A 690 -10.97 4.51 -3.78
C TYR A 690 -10.40 4.75 -5.18
N ALA A 691 -11.28 4.93 -6.18
CA ALA A 691 -10.86 5.28 -7.54
C ALA A 691 -10.17 6.66 -7.59
N ALA A 692 -10.68 7.64 -6.84
CA ALA A 692 -10.09 8.97 -6.72
C ALA A 692 -8.72 8.93 -6.05
N LEU A 693 -8.55 8.11 -5.01
CA LEU A 693 -7.27 7.88 -4.35
C LEU A 693 -6.24 7.29 -5.31
N CYS A 694 -6.62 6.26 -6.08
CA CYS A 694 -5.79 5.72 -7.16
C CYS A 694 -5.44 6.80 -8.19
N ALA A 695 -6.39 7.67 -8.53
CA ALA A 695 -6.15 8.79 -9.43
C ALA A 695 -5.19 9.82 -8.83
N THR A 696 -5.28 10.15 -7.53
CA THR A 696 -4.37 11.06 -6.83
C THR A 696 -2.93 10.55 -6.80
N PHE A 697 -2.75 9.24 -6.59
CA PHE A 697 -1.43 8.61 -6.63
C PHE A 697 -0.88 8.40 -8.06
N ARG A 698 -1.76 8.38 -9.07
CA ARG A 698 -1.39 8.44 -10.50
C ARG A 698 -1.22 9.87 -11.03
N SER A 699 -1.84 10.86 -10.39
CA SER A 699 -1.73 12.27 -10.71
C SER A 699 -0.40 12.81 -10.17
N SER A 700 0.69 12.28 -10.70
CA SER A 700 1.78 13.14 -11.11
C SER A 700 1.24 13.95 -12.31
N GLY A 701 0.37 14.92 -12.03
CA GLY A 701 -0.04 15.94 -12.99
C GLY A 701 1.21 16.72 -13.36
N THR A 702 1.45 16.89 -14.67
CA THR A 702 2.54 17.69 -15.28
C THR A 702 4.00 17.38 -14.93
N ASP A 703 4.29 16.66 -13.84
CA ASP A 703 5.65 16.22 -13.44
C ASP A 703 6.14 14.99 -14.24
N GLY A 704 5.30 14.44 -15.12
CA GLY A 704 5.60 13.29 -15.96
C GLY A 704 5.77 13.57 -17.45
N SER A 705 5.69 14.84 -17.91
CA SER A 705 5.80 15.15 -19.36
C SER A 705 7.21 14.94 -19.91
N GLY A 706 8.20 14.75 -19.03
CA GLY A 706 9.57 14.40 -19.40
C GLY A 706 10.45 15.59 -19.75
N LYS A 707 10.23 16.77 -19.14
CA LYS A 707 10.99 18.02 -19.35
C LYS A 707 12.51 17.82 -19.25
N THR A 708 13.00 17.34 -18.10
CA THR A 708 14.44 17.08 -17.88
C THR A 708 14.99 15.99 -18.80
N THR A 709 14.18 14.97 -19.14
CA THR A 709 14.57 13.92 -20.09
C THR A 709 14.67 14.45 -21.52
N PHE A 710 13.78 15.38 -21.90
CA PHE A 710 13.80 16.08 -23.17
C PHE A 710 15.04 17.00 -23.25
N MET A 711 15.34 17.75 -22.19
CA MET A 711 16.56 18.56 -22.07
C MET A 711 17.83 17.72 -22.25
N ARG A 712 17.91 16.55 -21.60
CA ARG A 712 19.01 15.60 -21.79
C ARG A 712 19.17 15.18 -23.25
N ARG A 713 18.07 14.86 -23.92
CA ARG A 713 18.07 14.40 -25.32
C ARG A 713 18.55 15.50 -26.26
N ILE A 714 18.02 16.71 -26.11
CA ILE A 714 18.40 17.86 -26.94
C ILE A 714 19.87 18.18 -26.75
N ASN A 715 20.35 18.18 -25.50
CA ASN A 715 21.75 18.44 -25.19
C ASN A 715 22.66 17.41 -25.88
N ALA A 716 22.35 16.12 -25.75
CA ALA A 716 23.10 15.05 -26.41
C ALA A 716 23.11 15.19 -27.95
N HIS A 717 21.99 15.56 -28.56
CA HIS A 717 21.89 15.78 -30.00
C HIS A 717 22.76 16.96 -30.48
N LEU A 718 22.77 18.08 -29.75
CA LEU A 718 23.61 19.24 -30.09
C LEU A 718 25.11 18.96 -29.91
N HIS A 719 25.49 18.15 -28.93
CA HIS A 719 26.87 17.67 -28.77
C HIS A 719 27.31 16.75 -29.92
N GLN A 720 26.41 15.93 -30.46
CA GLN A 720 26.70 15.10 -31.65
C GLN A 720 26.89 15.95 -32.91
N SER A 721 26.19 17.07 -33.01
CA SER A 721 26.25 18.01 -34.14
C SER A 721 27.37 19.08 -34.02
N GLU A 722 28.37 18.86 -33.15
CA GLU A 722 29.54 19.74 -32.90
C GLU A 722 29.20 21.20 -32.52
N ASN A 723 27.99 21.44 -32.00
CA ASN A 723 27.50 22.75 -31.57
C ASN A 723 26.98 22.67 -30.12
N PRO A 724 27.88 22.51 -29.12
CA PRO A 724 27.49 22.32 -27.72
C PRO A 724 26.69 23.54 -27.19
N PRO A 725 25.53 23.33 -26.55
CA PRO A 725 24.76 24.41 -25.96
C PRO A 725 25.32 24.84 -24.61
N TYR A 726 24.89 26.01 -24.14
CA TYR A 726 25.08 26.43 -22.76
C TYR A 726 23.85 26.10 -21.94
N VAL A 727 23.99 25.24 -20.93
CA VAL A 727 22.85 24.67 -20.20
C VAL A 727 22.71 25.32 -18.83
N MET A 728 21.50 25.78 -18.52
CA MET A 728 21.12 26.39 -17.25
C MET A 728 20.01 25.55 -16.59
N ASN A 729 20.20 25.14 -15.34
CA ASN A 729 19.18 24.51 -14.53
C ASN A 729 18.57 25.54 -13.56
N LEU A 730 17.27 25.79 -13.68
CA LEU A 730 16.50 26.65 -12.78
C LEU A 730 15.56 25.87 -11.86
N ASP A 731 15.58 24.53 -11.90
CA ASP A 731 14.81 23.70 -10.97
C ASP A 731 15.61 23.44 -9.69
N PRO A 732 15.23 24.01 -8.53
CA PRO A 732 15.91 23.76 -7.26
C PRO A 732 15.50 22.44 -6.61
N ALA A 733 14.38 21.84 -7.02
CA ALA A 733 13.84 20.60 -6.45
C ALA A 733 14.35 19.33 -7.16
N VAL A 734 15.15 19.47 -8.22
CA VAL A 734 15.75 18.34 -8.94
C VAL A 734 16.89 17.70 -8.14
N LEU A 735 16.78 16.41 -7.83
CA LEU A 735 17.76 15.68 -7.03
C LEU A 735 19.07 15.44 -7.79
N SER A 736 18.99 15.06 -9.06
CA SER A 736 20.16 14.86 -9.93
C SER A 736 19.84 15.22 -11.37
N VAL A 737 20.60 16.15 -11.95
CA VAL A 737 20.49 16.47 -13.38
C VAL A 737 21.30 15.44 -14.19
N PRO A 738 20.71 14.77 -15.20
CA PRO A 738 21.39 13.75 -16.00
C PRO A 738 22.28 14.35 -17.12
N PHE A 739 22.61 15.64 -17.02
CA PHE A 739 23.44 16.40 -17.94
C PHE A 739 24.31 17.39 -17.14
N GLU A 740 25.46 17.77 -17.70
CA GLU A 740 26.32 18.81 -17.10
C GLU A 740 25.69 20.19 -17.33
N SER A 741 25.23 20.83 -16.25
CA SER A 741 24.75 22.21 -16.23
C SER A 741 25.92 23.18 -16.08
N ASN A 742 25.93 24.26 -16.88
CA ASN A 742 26.94 25.32 -16.73
C ASN A 742 26.56 26.32 -15.63
N ILE A 743 25.26 26.51 -15.39
CA ILE A 743 24.70 27.28 -14.28
C ILE A 743 23.63 26.41 -13.63
N ASP A 744 23.78 26.15 -12.34
CA ASP A 744 22.81 25.39 -11.54
C ASP A 744 22.32 26.27 -10.38
N ILE A 745 21.00 26.44 -10.26
CA ILE A 745 20.40 27.16 -9.13
C ILE A 745 20.77 26.53 -7.77
N ARG A 746 21.02 25.22 -7.74
CA ARG A 746 21.38 24.46 -6.53
C ARG A 746 22.77 24.82 -5.98
N ASP A 747 23.64 25.39 -6.81
CA ASP A 747 24.96 25.89 -6.37
C ASP A 747 24.84 27.19 -5.54
N SER A 748 23.74 27.93 -5.74
CA SER A 748 23.52 29.23 -5.09
C SER A 748 22.49 29.18 -3.97
N VAL A 749 21.52 28.28 -4.04
CA VAL A 749 20.43 28.16 -3.08
C VAL A 749 20.24 26.71 -2.68
N ASN A 750 20.36 26.42 -1.39
CA ASN A 750 20.04 25.10 -0.85
C ASN A 750 18.54 24.99 -0.58
N TYR A 751 17.84 24.30 -1.49
CA TYR A 751 16.39 24.11 -1.44
C TYR A 751 15.89 23.53 -0.11
N GLU A 752 16.57 22.51 0.43
CA GLU A 752 16.17 21.87 1.69
C GLU A 752 16.32 22.80 2.88
N GLU A 753 17.37 23.62 2.88
CA GLU A 753 17.63 24.58 3.94
C GLU A 753 16.64 25.75 3.89
N VAL A 754 16.28 26.23 2.70
CA VAL A 754 15.23 27.24 2.51
C VAL A 754 13.87 26.73 3.01
N MET A 755 13.52 25.47 2.73
CA MET A 755 12.28 24.89 3.26
C MET A 755 12.30 24.81 4.79
N LYS A 756 13.43 24.42 5.40
CA LYS A 756 13.59 24.32 6.86
C LYS A 756 13.58 25.68 7.56
N GLN A 757 14.35 26.64 7.06
CA GLN A 757 14.50 27.96 7.69
C GLN A 757 13.21 28.79 7.62
N TYR A 758 12.46 28.69 6.52
CA TYR A 758 11.24 29.47 6.31
C TYR A 758 9.95 28.67 6.58
N ASN A 759 10.06 27.41 7.01
CA ASN A 759 8.94 26.49 7.23
C ASN A 759 7.95 26.44 6.04
N LEU A 760 8.51 26.28 4.84
CA LEU A 760 7.77 26.32 3.57
C LEU A 760 7.55 24.91 3.02
N GLY A 761 6.36 24.67 2.46
CA GLY A 761 6.10 23.49 1.65
C GLY A 761 6.84 23.54 0.29
N PRO A 762 6.84 22.45 -0.50
CA PRO A 762 7.65 22.34 -1.72
C PRO A 762 7.47 23.50 -2.72
N ASN A 763 6.23 23.89 -3.01
CA ASN A 763 5.94 25.01 -3.92
C ASN A 763 6.42 26.35 -3.37
N GLY A 764 6.32 26.55 -2.05
CA GLY A 764 6.86 27.72 -1.37
C GLY A 764 8.39 27.74 -1.37
N GLY A 765 9.03 26.57 -1.20
CA GLY A 765 10.47 26.40 -1.30
C GLY A 765 11.01 26.73 -2.70
N ILE A 766 10.32 26.26 -3.76
CA ILE A 766 10.70 26.57 -5.15
C ILE A 766 10.57 28.07 -5.41
N LEU A 767 9.44 28.68 -5.05
CA LEU A 767 9.20 30.12 -5.23
C LEU A 767 10.25 30.96 -4.51
N THR A 768 10.51 30.68 -3.23
CA THR A 768 11.51 31.43 -2.46
C THR A 768 12.91 31.23 -3.03
N SER A 769 13.24 30.03 -3.51
CA SER A 769 14.52 29.77 -4.16
C SER A 769 14.68 30.54 -5.47
N LEU A 770 13.62 30.60 -6.30
CA LEU A 770 13.59 31.42 -7.51
C LEU A 770 13.69 32.91 -7.20
N ASN A 771 13.04 33.39 -6.15
CA ASN A 771 13.13 34.79 -5.71
C ASN A 771 14.55 35.17 -5.31
N LEU A 772 15.22 34.32 -4.54
CA LEU A 772 16.62 34.51 -4.17
C LEU A 772 17.53 34.51 -5.41
N PHE A 773 17.27 33.60 -6.35
CA PHE A 773 18.03 33.52 -7.60
C PHE A 773 17.81 34.73 -8.52
N ALA A 774 16.57 35.24 -8.60
CA ALA A 774 16.21 36.41 -9.40
C ALA A 774 16.96 37.68 -8.97
N THR A 775 17.38 37.81 -7.70
CA THR A 775 18.22 38.95 -7.27
C THR A 775 19.57 39.03 -7.98
N LYS A 776 20.04 37.92 -8.59
CA LYS A 776 21.32 37.83 -9.30
C LYS A 776 21.16 37.77 -10.82
N VAL A 777 19.95 38.01 -11.35
CA VAL A 777 19.65 37.96 -12.79
C VAL A 777 20.61 38.80 -13.63
N ASP A 778 20.92 40.02 -13.20
CA ASP A 778 21.81 40.92 -13.95
C ASP A 778 23.22 40.33 -14.10
N GLN A 779 23.71 39.62 -13.08
CA GLN A 779 25.03 38.98 -13.14
C GLN A 779 25.04 37.82 -14.14
N ILE A 780 23.95 37.06 -14.18
CA ILE A 780 23.76 35.91 -15.07
C ILE A 780 23.66 36.40 -16.52
N VAL A 781 22.81 37.39 -16.81
CA VAL A 781 22.67 37.95 -18.16
C VAL A 781 23.99 38.53 -18.65
N ASN A 782 24.70 39.30 -17.82
CA ASN A 782 26.02 39.83 -18.16
C ASN A 782 27.06 38.73 -18.44
N LEU A 783 26.99 37.60 -17.72
CA LEU A 783 27.85 36.44 -17.97
C LEU A 783 27.51 35.78 -19.31
N LEU A 784 26.22 35.60 -19.62
CA LEU A 784 25.75 35.05 -20.88
C LEU A 784 26.15 35.94 -22.06
N GLU A 785 25.98 37.26 -21.96
CA GLU A 785 26.34 38.20 -23.02
C GLU A 785 27.85 38.21 -23.33
N LYS A 786 28.68 38.12 -22.28
CA LYS A 786 30.15 38.02 -22.44
C LYS A 786 30.56 36.72 -23.13
N ARG A 787 29.85 35.62 -22.86
CA ARG A 787 30.16 34.29 -23.41
C ARG A 787 29.55 34.09 -24.81
N ALA A 788 28.50 34.83 -25.15
CA ALA A 788 27.89 34.85 -26.48
C ALA A 788 28.67 35.71 -27.48
N LYS A 789 29.41 36.73 -27.01
CA LYS A 789 30.31 37.55 -27.85
C LYS A 789 31.68 36.88 -28.02
N PRO A 790 32.35 37.03 -29.19
CA PRO A 790 33.71 36.54 -29.37
C PRO A 790 34.68 37.30 -28.45
N ASP A 791 35.41 36.55 -27.62
CA ASP A 791 36.31 37.10 -26.62
C ASP A 791 37.61 37.62 -27.30
N PRO A 792 37.93 38.93 -27.22
CA PRO A 792 39.14 39.48 -27.82
C PRO A 792 40.45 38.94 -27.20
N GLU A 793 40.42 38.34 -26.01
CA GLU A 793 41.61 37.78 -25.34
C GLU A 793 41.88 36.29 -25.66
N LYS A 794 40.89 35.54 -26.19
CA LYS A 794 41.00 34.12 -26.55
C LYS A 794 40.31 33.81 -27.89
N PRO A 795 40.97 34.04 -29.04
CA PRO A 795 40.37 33.90 -30.38
C PRO A 795 40.01 32.45 -30.78
N ASP A 796 40.52 31.43 -30.09
CA ASP A 796 40.23 30.01 -30.36
C ASP A 796 38.93 29.52 -29.70
N ARG A 797 38.28 30.33 -28.85
CA ARG A 797 37.04 29.94 -28.16
C ARG A 797 35.82 30.25 -29.03
N LYS A 798 35.15 29.20 -29.53
CA LYS A 798 33.90 29.31 -30.30
C LYS A 798 32.82 30.02 -29.45
N PRO A 799 32.13 31.05 -29.97
CA PRO A 799 31.02 31.70 -29.28
C PRO A 799 29.86 30.72 -29.07
N ILE A 800 29.05 30.97 -28.04
CA ILE A 800 27.89 30.14 -27.71
C ILE A 800 26.72 30.54 -28.62
N ASP A 801 26.24 29.59 -29.41
CA ASP A 801 25.13 29.83 -30.34
C ASP A 801 23.74 29.54 -29.74
N LYS A 802 23.65 28.62 -28.75
CA LYS A 802 22.38 28.16 -28.16
C LYS A 802 22.46 28.08 -26.64
N ILE A 803 21.44 28.59 -25.95
CA ILE A 803 21.28 28.50 -24.50
C ILE A 803 20.03 27.66 -24.22
N LEU A 804 20.16 26.63 -23.39
CA LEU A 804 19.06 25.78 -22.97
C LEU A 804 18.77 26.02 -21.48
N VAL A 805 17.51 26.27 -21.14
CA VAL A 805 17.08 26.56 -19.76
C VAL A 805 16.08 25.50 -19.32
N ASP A 806 16.42 24.72 -18.29
CA ASP A 806 15.49 23.78 -17.64
C ASP A 806 14.70 24.52 -16.55
N THR A 807 13.37 24.52 -16.64
CA THR A 807 12.48 25.21 -15.69
C THR A 807 11.88 24.23 -14.68
N PRO A 808 11.41 24.71 -13.51
CA PRO A 808 10.82 23.84 -12.49
C PRO A 808 9.68 22.94 -13.00
N GLY A 809 9.57 21.74 -12.42
CA GLY A 809 8.50 20.77 -12.72
C GLY A 809 7.07 21.34 -12.65
N GLN A 810 6.84 22.19 -11.65
CA GLN A 810 5.57 22.88 -11.38
C GLN A 810 5.46 24.20 -12.16
N ILE A 811 4.70 24.16 -13.26
CA ILE A 811 4.59 25.28 -14.23
C ILE A 811 3.98 26.54 -13.59
N GLU A 812 3.03 26.36 -12.67
CA GLU A 812 2.33 27.47 -12.02
C GLU A 812 3.27 28.34 -11.19
N VAL A 813 4.21 27.71 -10.48
CA VAL A 813 5.20 28.39 -9.63
C VAL A 813 6.17 29.21 -10.47
N PHE A 814 6.47 28.79 -11.70
CA PHE A 814 7.36 29.55 -12.58
C PHE A 814 6.61 30.64 -13.35
N VAL A 815 5.55 30.30 -14.09
CA VAL A 815 4.87 31.22 -15.03
C VAL A 815 4.13 32.36 -14.32
N TRP A 816 3.53 32.09 -13.16
CA TRP A 816 2.74 33.09 -12.42
C TRP A 816 3.52 33.82 -11.33
N SER A 817 4.80 33.47 -11.13
CA SER A 817 5.65 34.20 -10.19
C SER A 817 6.22 35.47 -10.79
N ALA A 818 6.42 36.48 -9.93
CA ALA A 818 7.17 37.68 -10.29
C ALA A 818 8.59 37.33 -10.75
N SER A 819 9.25 36.39 -10.06
CA SER A 819 10.62 35.97 -10.38
C SER A 819 10.75 35.27 -11.72
N GLY A 820 9.80 34.41 -12.09
CA GLY A 820 9.78 33.80 -13.43
C GLY A 820 9.55 34.84 -14.52
N THR A 821 8.68 35.82 -14.29
CA THR A 821 8.45 36.94 -15.22
C THR A 821 9.73 37.76 -15.41
N ILE A 822 10.40 38.16 -14.31
CA ILE A 822 11.65 38.92 -14.35
C ILE A 822 12.74 38.16 -15.11
N LEU A 823 12.88 36.85 -14.86
CA LEU A 823 13.86 35.99 -15.54
C LEU A 823 13.59 35.92 -17.05
N LEU A 824 12.34 35.68 -17.46
CA LEU A 824 11.96 35.58 -18.87
C LEU A 824 12.12 36.92 -19.60
N GLU A 825 11.68 38.03 -19.01
CA GLU A 825 11.83 39.37 -19.60
C GLU A 825 13.31 39.77 -19.74
N SER A 826 14.13 39.47 -18.74
CA SER A 826 15.56 39.78 -18.77
C SER A 826 16.27 38.98 -19.86
N LEU A 827 15.96 37.68 -20.00
CA LEU A 827 16.51 36.84 -21.07
C LEU A 827 16.02 37.29 -22.46
N ALA A 828 14.73 37.59 -22.60
CA ALA A 828 14.15 38.08 -23.85
C ALA A 828 14.70 39.45 -24.27
N SER A 829 15.10 40.29 -23.31
CA SER A 829 15.70 41.60 -23.62
C SER A 829 17.10 41.51 -24.23
N SER A 830 17.85 40.45 -23.92
CA SER A 830 19.23 40.25 -24.40
C SER A 830 19.35 39.22 -25.52
N PHE A 831 18.44 38.24 -25.60
CA PHE A 831 18.51 37.13 -26.55
C PHE A 831 17.13 36.79 -27.16
N PRO A 832 17.08 36.36 -28.44
CA PRO A 832 15.87 35.77 -29.00
C PRO A 832 15.45 34.54 -28.20
N THR A 833 14.28 34.62 -27.55
CA THR A 833 13.81 33.62 -26.58
C THR A 833 12.56 32.92 -27.10
N VAL A 834 12.56 31.59 -27.06
CA VAL A 834 11.45 30.73 -27.50
C VAL A 834 11.06 29.79 -26.35
N ILE A 835 9.77 29.66 -26.08
CA ILE A 835 9.23 28.78 -25.03
C ILE A 835 8.84 27.44 -25.63
N ALA A 836 9.35 26.34 -25.07
CA ALA A 836 8.91 24.99 -25.41
C ALA A 836 7.94 24.45 -24.35
N TYR A 837 6.66 24.32 -24.69
CA TYR A 837 5.64 23.75 -23.81
C TYR A 837 5.53 22.24 -24.04
N VAL A 838 6.06 21.45 -23.10
CA VAL A 838 6.19 19.99 -23.23
C VAL A 838 4.95 19.27 -22.66
N ILE A 839 4.23 18.58 -23.54
CA ILE A 839 2.98 17.87 -23.28
C ILE A 839 3.21 16.35 -23.28
N ASP A 840 2.53 15.63 -22.39
CA ASP A 840 2.55 14.16 -22.32
C ASP A 840 1.52 13.55 -23.30
N THR A 841 1.96 13.09 -24.49
CA THR A 841 1.06 12.67 -25.59
C THR A 841 0.07 11.56 -25.21
N PRO A 842 0.45 10.49 -24.49
CA PRO A 842 -0.50 9.47 -24.03
C PRO A 842 -1.62 10.00 -23.13
N ARG A 843 -1.37 11.02 -22.30
CA ARG A 843 -2.38 11.59 -21.40
C ARG A 843 -3.29 12.58 -22.11
N THR A 844 -2.78 13.26 -23.12
CA THR A 844 -3.52 14.21 -23.96
C THR A 844 -4.46 13.52 -24.97
N ALA A 845 -4.54 12.19 -24.92
CA ALA A 845 -5.48 11.39 -25.72
C ALA A 845 -6.97 11.65 -25.43
N SER A 846 -7.33 12.25 -24.29
CA SER A 846 -8.70 12.63 -23.96
C SER A 846 -8.96 14.08 -24.40
N THR A 847 -10.12 14.34 -24.99
CA THR A 847 -10.53 15.69 -25.45
C THR A 847 -10.55 16.73 -24.33
N SER A 848 -10.95 16.34 -23.11
CA SER A 848 -10.94 17.21 -21.92
C SER A 848 -9.54 17.64 -21.49
N THR A 849 -8.60 16.70 -21.49
CA THR A 849 -7.20 16.92 -21.11
C THR A 849 -6.46 17.69 -22.20
N PHE A 850 -6.76 17.39 -23.47
CA PHE A 850 -6.31 18.17 -24.60
C PHE A 850 -6.75 19.62 -24.49
N MET A 851 -8.04 19.89 -24.30
CA MET A 851 -8.52 21.26 -24.18
C MET A 851 -7.93 21.99 -22.97
N SER A 852 -7.80 21.31 -21.83
CA SER A 852 -7.16 21.90 -20.64
C SER A 852 -5.71 22.29 -20.93
N ASN A 853 -4.94 21.39 -21.56
CA ASN A 853 -3.55 21.68 -21.96
C ASN A 853 -3.46 22.82 -22.98
N MET A 854 -4.42 22.92 -23.90
CA MET A 854 -4.47 24.01 -24.87
C MET A 854 -4.81 25.34 -24.20
N LEU A 855 -5.75 25.37 -23.25
CA LEU A 855 -6.06 26.58 -22.48
C LEU A 855 -4.88 27.04 -21.63
N TYR A 856 -4.15 26.11 -21.03
CA TYR A 856 -2.89 26.42 -20.36
C TYR A 856 -1.86 27.01 -21.33
N ALA A 857 -1.71 26.43 -22.52
CA ALA A 857 -0.83 26.97 -23.55
C ALA A 857 -1.24 28.39 -23.98
N CYS A 858 -2.55 28.65 -24.17
CA CYS A 858 -3.07 29.99 -24.43
C CYS A 858 -2.68 30.94 -23.31
N SER A 859 -2.92 30.54 -22.07
CA SER A 859 -2.66 31.36 -20.89
C SER A 859 -1.17 31.72 -20.76
N ILE A 860 -0.27 30.76 -21.00
CA ILE A 860 1.18 30.98 -21.01
C ILE A 860 1.56 31.94 -22.14
N LEU A 861 1.02 31.77 -23.34
CA LEU A 861 1.33 32.63 -24.48
C LEU A 861 0.90 34.08 -24.22
N TYR A 862 -0.31 34.30 -23.69
CA TYR A 862 -0.80 35.64 -23.36
C TYR A 862 -0.02 36.29 -22.21
N LYS A 863 0.37 35.49 -21.21
CA LYS A 863 1.13 35.98 -20.05
C LYS A 863 2.57 36.35 -20.43
N THR A 864 3.25 35.50 -21.19
CA THR A 864 4.68 35.68 -21.54
C THR A 864 4.88 36.54 -22.77
N LYS A 865 3.91 36.54 -23.72
CA LYS A 865 3.98 37.20 -25.03
C LYS A 865 5.19 36.78 -25.88
N LEU A 866 5.83 35.65 -25.56
CA LEU A 866 6.99 35.12 -26.26
C LEU A 866 6.57 34.04 -27.27
N PRO A 867 7.30 33.87 -28.38
CA PRO A 867 7.05 32.78 -29.33
C PRO A 867 7.12 31.42 -28.62
N MET A 868 6.12 30.57 -28.86
CA MET A 868 5.94 29.29 -28.18
C MET A 868 5.79 28.13 -29.16
N ILE A 869 6.37 26.98 -28.80
CA ILE A 869 6.27 25.70 -29.52
C ILE A 869 5.59 24.68 -28.60
N LEU A 870 4.58 23.99 -29.11
CA LEU A 870 3.96 22.84 -28.44
C LEU A 870 4.75 21.57 -28.78
N VAL A 871 5.32 20.94 -27.77
CA VAL A 871 6.13 19.72 -27.91
C VAL A 871 5.36 18.54 -27.33
N PHE A 872 4.82 17.70 -28.21
CA PHE A 872 4.16 16.45 -27.83
C PHE A 872 5.21 15.36 -27.60
N ASN A 873 5.55 15.10 -26.34
CA ASN A 873 6.60 14.15 -25.97
C ASN A 873 6.04 12.71 -25.82
N LYS A 874 6.94 11.72 -25.89
CA LYS A 874 6.63 10.27 -25.83
C LYS A 874 5.84 9.74 -27.03
N THR A 875 6.18 10.23 -28.23
CA THR A 875 5.62 9.69 -29.48
C THR A 875 5.96 8.21 -29.71
N ASP A 876 6.93 7.65 -28.98
CA ASP A 876 7.23 6.21 -28.95
C ASP A 876 6.14 5.36 -28.28
N VAL A 877 5.27 5.97 -27.46
CA VAL A 877 4.17 5.28 -26.75
C VAL A 877 2.85 5.47 -27.49
N LYS A 878 2.55 6.70 -27.90
CA LYS A 878 1.37 7.04 -28.71
C LYS A 878 1.74 8.15 -29.67
N ASP A 879 1.37 7.97 -30.94
CA ASP A 879 1.66 8.96 -31.97
C ASP A 879 0.85 10.26 -31.77
N ALA A 880 1.43 11.40 -32.17
CA ALA A 880 0.86 12.73 -31.96
C ALA A 880 -0.02 13.21 -33.12
N GLU A 881 -0.21 12.41 -34.17
CA GLU A 881 -1.03 12.79 -35.34
C GLU A 881 -2.47 13.16 -34.97
N PHE A 882 -3.11 12.46 -34.04
CA PHE A 882 -4.47 12.78 -33.60
C PHE A 882 -4.58 14.21 -33.03
N ALA A 883 -3.55 14.68 -32.32
CA ALA A 883 -3.54 16.01 -31.74
C ALA A 883 -3.34 17.08 -32.81
N LYS A 884 -2.52 16.79 -33.84
CA LYS A 884 -2.38 17.67 -35.01
C LYS A 884 -3.70 17.75 -35.77
N GLU A 885 -4.35 16.62 -36.01
CA GLU A 885 -5.66 16.53 -36.65
C GLU A 885 -6.71 17.35 -35.90
N TRP A 886 -6.80 17.21 -34.57
CA TRP A 886 -7.73 18.01 -33.74
C TRP A 886 -7.45 19.51 -33.72
N MET A 887 -6.21 19.94 -33.98
CA MET A 887 -5.85 21.36 -34.06
C MET A 887 -6.15 21.96 -35.44
N THR A 888 -6.11 21.15 -36.50
CA THR A 888 -6.31 21.61 -37.89
C THR A 888 -7.70 21.34 -38.45
N ASP A 889 -8.38 20.30 -37.94
CA ASP A 889 -9.68 19.83 -38.38
C ASP A 889 -10.68 19.89 -37.22
N PHE A 890 -11.52 20.92 -37.30
CA PHE A 890 -12.59 21.17 -36.35
C PHE A 890 -13.65 20.05 -36.32
N GLU A 891 -13.99 19.48 -37.47
CA GLU A 891 -14.99 18.41 -37.54
C GLU A 891 -14.47 17.14 -36.87
N ALA A 892 -13.18 16.81 -37.07
CA ALA A 892 -12.53 15.70 -36.42
C ALA A 892 -12.49 15.85 -34.89
N PHE A 893 -12.20 17.06 -34.38
CA PHE A 893 -12.25 17.33 -32.94
C PHE A 893 -13.68 17.27 -32.38
N GLN A 894 -14.67 17.80 -33.11
CA GLN A 894 -16.07 17.73 -32.68
C GLN A 894 -16.60 16.29 -32.69
N GLU A 895 -16.22 15.47 -33.65
CA GLU A 895 -16.59 14.06 -33.69
C GLU A 895 -15.93 13.30 -32.54
N ALA A 896 -14.66 13.59 -32.23
CA ALA A 896 -13.98 13.06 -31.05
C ALA A 896 -14.64 13.52 -29.74
N LEU A 897 -15.07 14.80 -29.65
CA LEU A 897 -15.77 15.34 -28.50
C LEU A 897 -17.15 14.70 -28.32
N ARG A 898 -17.93 14.54 -29.40
CA ARG A 898 -19.22 13.85 -29.35
C ARG A 898 -19.06 12.39 -28.95
N ARG A 899 -18.00 11.72 -29.43
CA ARG A 899 -17.65 10.35 -29.03
C ARG A 899 -17.26 10.28 -27.54
N ASP A 900 -16.55 11.28 -27.03
CA ASP A 900 -16.18 11.40 -25.61
C ASP A 900 -17.40 11.78 -24.72
N GLU A 901 -18.33 12.58 -25.23
CA GLU A 901 -19.61 12.93 -24.58
C GLU A 901 -20.57 11.74 -24.53
N GLU A 902 -20.68 10.96 -25.62
CA GLU A 902 -21.47 9.72 -25.67
C GLU A 902 -20.87 8.60 -24.81
N SER A 903 -19.56 8.67 -24.52
CA SER A 903 -18.85 7.72 -23.66
C SER A 903 -18.64 8.21 -22.21
N ASP A 904 -19.26 9.34 -21.84
CA ASP A 904 -19.25 9.94 -20.49
C ASP A 904 -17.82 10.17 -19.92
N ALA A 905 -16.85 10.44 -20.81
CA ALA A 905 -15.43 10.66 -20.49
C ALA A 905 -15.15 12.05 -19.89
N LEU A 906 -16.16 12.92 -19.85
CA LEU A 906 -16.09 14.32 -19.42
C LEU A 906 -16.59 14.47 -17.97
N GLY A 907 -15.78 13.97 -17.03
CA GLY A 907 -16.11 13.93 -15.61
C GLY A 907 -16.33 15.31 -14.98
N GLY A 908 -17.60 15.67 -14.76
CA GLY A 908 -18.02 16.67 -13.77
C GLY A 908 -18.64 15.96 -12.54
N VAL A 909 -18.28 16.41 -11.34
CA VAL A 909 -19.03 16.07 -10.12
C VAL A 909 -20.35 16.83 -10.18
N GLU A 910 -21.50 16.16 -10.03
CA GLU A 910 -22.62 16.62 -9.17
C GLU A 910 -23.85 15.72 -9.29
N GLY A 911 -24.43 15.41 -8.13
CA GLY A 911 -25.74 14.79 -8.03
C GLY A 911 -26.88 15.80 -8.18
N GLY A 912 -28.02 15.30 -8.64
CA GLY A 912 -29.33 15.92 -8.43
C GLY A 912 -29.92 16.68 -9.63
N GLY A 913 -30.88 16.03 -10.30
CA GLY A 913 -31.84 16.71 -11.19
C GLY A 913 -31.44 16.72 -12.67
N HIS A 914 -32.40 16.41 -13.53
CA HIS A 914 -32.25 16.52 -14.98
C HIS A 914 -31.77 17.95 -15.34
N GLY A 915 -30.52 18.09 -15.82
CA GLY A 915 -30.03 19.38 -16.36
C GLY A 915 -28.54 19.74 -16.22
N GLY A 916 -27.65 18.85 -15.75
CA GLY A 916 -26.28 19.22 -15.37
C GLY A 916 -25.11 18.50 -16.07
N SER A 917 -25.02 18.47 -17.39
CA SER A 917 -23.72 18.39 -18.11
C SER A 917 -23.70 19.06 -19.49
N GLY A 918 -24.76 19.82 -19.84
CA GLY A 918 -24.76 20.63 -21.06
C GLY A 918 -23.72 21.75 -21.03
N TYR A 919 -23.28 22.22 -19.84
CA TYR A 919 -22.40 23.37 -19.76
C TYR A 919 -20.98 23.08 -20.23
N MET A 920 -20.30 22.01 -19.75
CA MET A 920 -18.93 21.72 -20.19
C MET A 920 -18.87 21.29 -21.67
N GLY A 921 -19.82 20.47 -22.14
CA GLY A 921 -19.95 20.15 -23.55
C GLY A 921 -20.27 21.38 -24.41
N SER A 922 -21.19 22.24 -23.96
CA SER A 922 -21.49 23.51 -24.66
C SER A 922 -20.33 24.51 -24.59
N LEU A 923 -19.58 24.54 -23.48
CA LEU A 923 -18.43 25.40 -23.27
C LEU A 923 -17.29 24.94 -24.17
N LEU A 924 -16.97 23.65 -24.19
CA LEU A 924 -15.99 23.04 -25.09
C LEU A 924 -16.38 23.26 -26.56
N ASN A 925 -17.66 23.09 -26.92
CA ASN A 925 -18.16 23.39 -28.27
C ASN A 925 -18.11 24.89 -28.60
N SER A 926 -18.35 25.79 -27.63
CA SER A 926 -18.26 27.24 -27.83
C SER A 926 -16.81 27.73 -27.91
N MET A 927 -15.92 27.10 -27.15
CA MET A 927 -14.50 27.42 -27.09
C MET A 927 -13.73 26.82 -28.26
N SER A 928 -14.11 25.63 -28.75
CA SER A 928 -13.46 25.01 -29.92
C SER A 928 -13.57 25.90 -31.16
N LEU A 929 -14.70 26.62 -31.31
CA LEU A 929 -14.93 27.52 -32.44
C LEU A 929 -14.08 28.80 -32.36
N MET A 930 -13.75 29.26 -31.15
CA MET A 930 -12.89 30.42 -30.91
C MET A 930 -11.40 30.09 -30.96
N LEU A 931 -11.04 28.81 -30.77
CA LEU A 931 -9.64 28.36 -30.66
C LEU A 931 -9.04 27.86 -31.98
N GLU A 932 -9.84 27.64 -33.02
CA GLU A 932 -9.35 27.28 -34.37
C GLU A 932 -8.41 28.35 -34.95
N GLU A 933 -8.83 29.63 -34.87
CA GLU A 933 -8.03 30.77 -35.32
C GLU A 933 -6.74 30.92 -34.50
N PHE A 934 -6.77 30.49 -33.24
CA PHE A 934 -5.60 30.48 -32.36
C PHE A 934 -4.62 29.33 -32.69
N TYR A 935 -5.14 28.12 -32.98
CA TYR A 935 -4.32 26.95 -33.28
C TYR A 935 -3.55 27.08 -34.60
N ALA A 936 -4.09 27.83 -35.57
CA ALA A 936 -3.41 28.10 -36.84
C ALA A 936 -2.05 28.80 -36.69
N HIS A 937 -1.79 29.46 -35.55
CA HIS A 937 -0.56 30.20 -35.30
C HIS A 937 0.43 29.47 -34.36
N LEU A 938 0.06 28.31 -33.82
CA LEU A 938 0.93 27.51 -32.94
C LEU A 938 1.76 26.51 -33.75
N SER A 939 3.07 26.50 -33.52
CA SER A 939 3.95 25.46 -34.06
C SER A 939 3.87 24.21 -33.19
N VAL A 940 3.62 23.07 -33.81
CA VAL A 940 3.41 21.78 -33.13
C VAL A 940 4.41 20.75 -33.61
N VAL A 941 5.15 20.13 -32.68
CA VAL A 941 6.15 19.10 -32.99
C VAL A 941 5.94 17.87 -32.10
N GLY A 942 6.03 16.68 -32.70
CA GLY A 942 5.99 15.41 -31.98
C GLY A 942 7.40 14.88 -31.75
N VAL A 943 7.78 14.62 -30.50
CA VAL A 943 9.15 14.17 -30.15
C VAL A 943 9.12 12.93 -29.27
N SER A 944 10.06 12.02 -29.47
CA SER A 944 10.40 11.00 -28.46
C SER A 944 11.72 11.34 -27.79
N SER A 945 11.68 11.74 -26.52
CA SER A 945 12.90 11.95 -25.72
C SER A 945 13.74 10.67 -25.54
N ARG A 946 13.13 9.48 -25.73
CA ARG A 946 13.77 8.17 -25.59
C ARG A 946 14.41 7.69 -26.90
N LEU A 947 13.73 7.83 -28.03
CA LEU A 947 14.26 7.38 -29.32
C LEU A 947 15.05 8.49 -30.03
N GLY A 948 14.75 9.76 -29.75
CA GLY A 948 15.31 10.92 -30.44
C GLY A 948 14.61 11.28 -31.75
N THR A 949 13.47 10.64 -32.05
CA THR A 949 12.65 10.96 -33.23
C THR A 949 12.02 12.35 -33.07
N GLY A 950 11.99 13.15 -34.14
CA GLY A 950 11.38 14.50 -34.15
C GLY A 950 12.24 15.62 -33.55
N VAL A 951 13.46 15.34 -33.07
CA VAL A 951 14.35 16.39 -32.50
C VAL A 951 14.84 17.36 -33.58
N ASP A 952 15.07 16.89 -34.81
CA ASP A 952 15.45 17.75 -35.94
C ASP A 952 14.31 18.72 -36.29
N GLU A 953 13.09 18.20 -36.41
CA GLU A 953 11.86 18.99 -36.64
C GLU A 953 11.64 20.05 -35.55
N PHE A 954 11.97 19.72 -34.30
CA PHE A 954 11.91 20.68 -33.19
C PHE A 954 12.87 21.85 -33.41
N PHE A 955 14.10 21.60 -33.86
CA PHE A 955 15.06 22.66 -34.12
C PHE A 955 14.73 23.51 -35.34
N ASP A 956 14.11 22.93 -36.37
CA ASP A 956 13.59 23.67 -37.51
C ASP A 956 12.49 24.65 -37.04
N ALA A 957 11.57 24.19 -36.18
CA ALA A 957 10.54 25.04 -35.58
C ALA A 957 11.12 26.13 -34.67
N VAL A 958 12.22 25.86 -33.95
CA VAL A 958 12.91 26.87 -33.13
C VAL A 958 13.50 27.98 -34.00
N GLU A 959 14.09 27.67 -35.16
CA GLU A 959 14.62 28.71 -36.04
C GLU A 959 13.51 29.55 -36.68
N GLU A 960 12.38 28.94 -37.04
CA GLU A 960 11.19 29.67 -37.49
C GLU A 960 10.67 30.65 -36.42
N LYS A 961 10.49 30.18 -35.19
CA LYS A 961 9.99 31.00 -34.07
C LYS A 961 10.98 32.08 -33.62
N LYS A 962 12.28 31.87 -33.84
CA LYS A 962 13.29 32.91 -33.65
C LYS A 962 13.15 34.04 -34.67
N GLN A 963 12.83 33.75 -35.92
CA GLN A 963 12.54 34.81 -36.91
C GLN A 963 11.26 35.57 -36.55
N GLU A 964 10.24 34.88 -36.02
CA GLU A 964 9.03 35.51 -35.47
C GLU A 964 9.36 36.46 -34.30
N PHE A 965 10.22 36.04 -33.37
CA PHE A 965 10.71 36.91 -32.28
C PHE A 965 11.32 38.21 -32.81
N LEU A 966 12.22 38.12 -33.79
CA LEU A 966 12.93 39.27 -34.35
C LEU A 966 12.01 40.20 -35.15
N ARG A 967 11.00 39.64 -35.82
CA ARG A 967 10.06 40.40 -36.65
C ARG A 967 9.00 41.12 -35.82
N ASP A 968 8.40 40.42 -34.86
CA ASP A 968 7.17 40.87 -34.20
C ASP A 968 7.43 41.37 -32.78
N TYR A 969 8.23 40.65 -31.98
CA TYR A 969 8.47 40.98 -30.56
C TYR A 969 9.56 42.02 -30.35
N GLN A 970 10.69 41.92 -31.07
CA GLN A 970 11.82 42.84 -30.90
C GLN A 970 11.46 44.31 -31.14
N PRO A 971 10.72 44.69 -32.19
CA PRO A 971 10.33 46.09 -32.41
C PRO A 971 9.40 46.63 -31.32
N GLU A 972 8.50 45.80 -30.77
CA GLU A 972 7.62 46.18 -29.67
C GLU A 972 8.42 46.43 -28.38
N LEU A 973 9.42 45.60 -28.09
CA LEU A 973 10.32 45.76 -26.96
C LEU A 973 11.17 47.04 -27.08
N GLU A 974 11.70 47.32 -28.27
CA GLU A 974 12.45 48.56 -28.55
C GLU A 974 11.57 49.81 -28.41
N ARG A 975 10.31 49.75 -28.86
CA ARG A 975 9.34 50.83 -28.69
C ARG A 975 9.03 51.10 -27.21
N ARG A 976 8.73 50.06 -26.42
CA ARG A 976 8.49 50.20 -24.97
C ARG A 976 9.70 50.75 -24.24
N ARG A 977 10.91 50.36 -24.65
CA ARG A 977 12.16 50.89 -24.09
C ARG A 977 12.32 52.38 -24.39
N ALA A 978 12.04 52.80 -25.63
CA ALA A 978 12.10 54.20 -26.03
C ALA A 978 11.07 55.06 -25.27
N GLU A 979 9.83 54.58 -25.13
CA GLU A 979 8.77 55.25 -24.36
C GLU A 979 9.16 55.40 -22.88
N ARG A 980 9.73 54.36 -22.26
CA ARG A 980 10.22 54.40 -20.87
C ARG A 980 11.40 55.35 -20.69
N ASP A 981 12.34 55.39 -21.64
CA ASP A 981 13.48 56.30 -21.60
C ASP A 981 13.05 57.77 -21.81
N GLU A 982 12.01 58.00 -22.62
CA GLU A 982 11.40 59.31 -22.84
C GLU A 982 10.62 59.77 -21.61
N GLN A 983 9.85 58.88 -20.96
CA GLN A 983 9.21 59.14 -19.67
C GLN A 983 10.25 59.45 -18.58
N LYS A 984 11.32 58.66 -18.45
CA LYS A 984 12.41 58.93 -17.48
C LYS A 984 13.10 60.27 -17.74
N LYS A 985 13.29 60.66 -19.00
CA LYS A 985 13.81 62.00 -19.34
C LYS A 985 12.81 63.09 -18.97
N ALA A 986 11.52 62.91 -19.28
CA ALA A 986 10.48 63.86 -18.93
C ALA A 986 10.30 64.03 -17.40
N THR A 987 10.41 62.95 -16.63
CA THR A 987 10.38 62.99 -15.16
C THR A 987 11.63 63.67 -14.61
N ARG A 988 12.82 63.36 -15.15
CA ARG A 988 14.08 64.02 -14.76
C ARG A 988 14.11 65.50 -15.12
N GLU A 989 13.54 65.90 -16.25
CA GLU A 989 13.35 67.31 -16.63
C GLU A 989 12.35 68.01 -15.72
N LYS A 990 11.22 67.37 -15.38
CA LYS A 990 10.28 67.90 -14.38
C LYS A 990 10.91 68.06 -13.00
N GLU A 991 11.77 67.12 -12.58
CA GLU A 991 12.51 67.22 -11.31
C GLU A 991 13.58 68.32 -11.35
N LEU A 992 14.30 68.49 -12.46
CA LEU A 992 15.27 69.57 -12.66
C LEU A 992 14.58 70.94 -12.69
N ASP A 993 13.42 71.07 -13.33
CA ASP A 993 12.61 72.30 -13.32
C ASP A 993 12.07 72.60 -11.92
N LYS A 994 11.67 71.58 -11.16
CA LYS A 994 11.23 71.71 -9.77
C LYS A 994 12.39 72.09 -8.83
N MET A 995 13.60 71.59 -9.07
CA MET A 995 14.82 72.00 -8.37
C MET A 995 15.23 73.44 -8.72
N MET A 996 15.10 73.86 -9.98
CA MET A 996 15.35 75.25 -10.39
C MET A 996 14.31 76.22 -9.84
N GLN A 997 13.04 75.80 -9.71
CA GLN A 997 12.01 76.58 -9.02
C GLN A 997 12.24 76.65 -7.50
N GLY A 998 12.73 75.58 -6.87
CA GLY A 998 13.02 75.53 -5.42
C GLY A 998 14.23 76.33 -4.95
N MET A 999 15.11 76.80 -5.86
CA MET A 999 16.13 77.82 -5.53
C MET A 999 15.56 79.24 -5.51
N SER A 1000 14.31 79.43 -5.91
CA SER A 1000 13.58 80.69 -5.76
C SER A 1000 12.44 80.50 -4.74
N VAL A 1001 12.33 81.43 -3.80
CA VAL A 1001 11.23 81.53 -2.81
C VAL A 1001 11.37 80.63 -1.57
N GLY A 1002 11.90 81.23 -0.50
CA GLY A 1002 11.69 80.74 0.86
C GLY A 1002 10.49 81.42 1.51
N ALA A 1003 9.67 80.66 2.25
CA ALA A 1003 9.09 81.00 3.56
C ALA A 1003 7.97 80.01 3.98
N GLN A 1004 8.20 79.38 5.14
CA GLN A 1004 7.33 78.90 6.23
C GLN A 1004 6.02 78.08 6.01
N PRO A 1005 5.69 77.14 6.94
CA PRO A 1005 4.60 76.15 6.79
C PRO A 1005 3.38 76.40 7.71
N ALA A 1006 2.20 75.87 7.34
CA ALA A 1006 1.03 75.65 8.22
C ALA A 1006 0.03 74.64 7.58
N PRO A 1007 -0.94 74.04 8.32
CA PRO A 1007 -1.08 72.59 8.41
C PRO A 1007 -2.40 71.97 7.88
N LYS A 1008 -2.40 70.62 7.91
CA LYS A 1008 -3.39 69.60 7.48
C LYS A 1008 -4.82 69.73 8.01
N GLN A 1009 -5.80 69.24 7.24
CA GLN A 1009 -6.95 68.50 7.77
C GLN A 1009 -7.56 67.55 6.71
N ASP A 1010 -7.91 66.34 7.18
CA ASP A 1010 -8.50 65.19 6.48
C ASP A 1010 -10.04 65.31 6.34
N ASP A 1011 -10.62 64.63 5.34
CA ASP A 1011 -11.66 63.59 5.47
C ASP A 1011 -12.52 63.42 4.19
N ASP A 1012 -12.40 62.20 3.62
CA ASP A 1012 -13.41 61.22 3.20
C ASP A 1012 -14.50 61.41 2.09
N GLU A 1013 -14.61 60.29 1.36
CA GLU A 1013 -15.75 59.64 0.66
C GLU A 1013 -16.13 59.92 -0.82
N LEU A 1014 -15.78 58.91 -1.65
CA LEU A 1014 -16.56 58.16 -2.67
C LEU A 1014 -17.18 58.88 -3.88
N ASP A 1015 -16.72 58.52 -5.10
CA ASP A 1015 -17.57 57.77 -6.05
C ASP A 1015 -16.77 57.17 -7.22
N VAL A 1016 -17.22 56.00 -7.68
CA VAL A 1016 -16.58 55.11 -8.67
C VAL A 1016 -17.25 55.27 -10.05
N ALA A 1017 -16.45 55.47 -11.11
CA ALA A 1017 -16.72 55.09 -12.51
C ALA A 1017 -15.41 55.33 -13.31
N SER A 1018 -14.60 54.30 -13.61
CA SER A 1018 -14.67 53.32 -14.70
C SER A 1018 -13.69 53.65 -15.84
N ASP A 1019 -12.87 52.64 -16.14
CA ASP A 1019 -12.01 52.38 -17.31
C ASP A 1019 -10.62 53.04 -17.44
N ASP A 1020 -9.70 52.12 -17.76
CA ASP A 1020 -8.39 52.21 -18.42
C ASP A 1020 -7.14 52.54 -17.57
N ASP A 1021 -6.47 51.44 -17.19
CA ASP A 1021 -5.07 51.09 -17.50
C ASP A 1021 -4.03 52.23 -17.47
N ASP A 1022 -3.29 52.27 -16.35
CA ASP A 1022 -1.82 52.25 -16.27
C ASP A 1022 -1.39 52.86 -14.94
N SER A 1023 -0.94 52.01 -14.00
CA SER A 1023 -0.23 52.49 -12.81
C SER A 1023 0.88 51.53 -12.40
N ASP A 1024 1.94 51.49 -13.21
CA ASP A 1024 3.30 51.12 -12.82
C ASP A 1024 3.88 52.17 -11.85
N SER A 1025 3.36 52.24 -10.63
CA SER A 1025 4.00 53.00 -9.57
C SER A 1025 3.65 52.45 -8.19
N ASP A 1026 4.35 51.41 -7.75
CA ASP A 1026 4.61 51.16 -6.32
C ASP A 1026 5.78 50.18 -6.02
N ASP A 1027 6.73 49.99 -6.95
CA ASP A 1027 7.86 49.05 -6.75
C ASP A 1027 9.03 49.59 -5.90
N ASP A 1028 9.09 50.90 -5.63
CA ASP A 1028 10.17 51.48 -4.82
C ASP A 1028 9.86 51.45 -3.31
N ALA A 1029 8.58 51.35 -2.91
CA ALA A 1029 8.17 51.22 -1.50
C ALA A 1029 8.39 49.79 -0.97
N GLU A 1030 8.22 48.75 -1.81
CA GLU A 1030 8.50 47.36 -1.44
C GLU A 1030 9.99 47.10 -1.25
N LYS A 1031 10.87 47.77 -2.01
CA LYS A 1031 12.33 47.65 -1.85
C LYS A 1031 12.82 48.14 -0.47
N GLU A 1032 12.36 49.31 0.00
CA GLU A 1032 12.74 49.80 1.33
C GLU A 1032 12.14 48.95 2.46
N GLY A 1033 10.92 48.44 2.29
CA GLY A 1033 10.29 47.51 3.23
C GLY A 1033 11.01 46.16 3.32
N LEU A 1034 11.45 45.60 2.20
CA LEU A 1034 12.23 44.36 2.15
C LEU A 1034 13.63 44.54 2.77
N GLN A 1035 14.27 45.68 2.48
CA GLN A 1035 15.62 45.98 2.95
C GLN A 1035 15.64 46.29 4.46
N SER A 1036 14.57 46.91 4.98
CA SER A 1036 14.32 47.09 6.42
C SER A 1036 14.04 45.78 7.15
N ARG A 1037 13.22 44.88 6.55
CA ARG A 1037 13.01 43.51 7.05
C ARG A 1037 14.29 42.66 7.02
N TYR A 1038 15.15 42.88 6.03
CA TYR A 1038 16.49 42.27 5.93
C TYR A 1038 17.43 42.75 7.04
N GLN A 1039 17.41 44.05 7.37
CA GLN A 1039 18.21 44.61 8.46
C GLN A 1039 17.74 44.19 9.85
N ALA A 1040 16.43 43.94 10.00
CA ALA A 1040 15.86 43.35 11.22
C ALA A 1040 16.16 41.84 11.35
N ALA A 1041 16.37 41.13 10.24
CA ALA A 1041 16.74 39.71 10.21
C ALA A 1041 18.25 39.47 10.43
N MET A 1042 19.10 40.48 10.18
CA MET A 1042 20.56 40.44 10.37
C MET A 1042 20.99 40.77 11.82
N GLY A 1043 20.18 40.40 12.81
CA GLY A 1043 20.55 40.55 14.22
C GLY A 1043 21.69 39.60 14.62
N ASP A 1044 22.85 40.18 14.96
CA ASP A 1044 23.98 39.63 15.72
C ASP A 1044 24.38 38.16 15.46
N ASN A 1045 24.81 37.82 14.24
CA ASN A 1045 25.61 36.60 14.01
C ASN A 1045 26.76 36.87 13.04
N GLU A 1046 27.99 36.74 13.52
CA GLU A 1046 29.27 37.01 12.83
C GLU A 1046 29.63 36.03 11.69
N ASP A 1047 28.73 35.13 11.28
CA ASP A 1047 29.04 34.06 10.32
C ASP A 1047 28.77 34.41 8.83
N SER A 1048 28.24 35.60 8.52
CA SER A 1048 27.92 35.98 7.11
C SER A 1048 29.13 36.25 6.23
N VAL A 1049 30.34 36.34 6.79
CA VAL A 1049 31.59 36.57 6.03
C VAL A 1049 31.97 35.32 5.20
N MET A 1050 31.46 34.14 5.55
CA MET A 1050 31.74 32.89 4.84
C MET A 1050 30.96 32.73 3.53
N ALA A 1051 29.77 33.32 3.41
CA ALA A 1051 28.90 33.19 2.22
C ALA A 1051 29.36 34.07 1.05
N ASP A 1052 29.81 35.30 1.33
CA ASP A 1052 30.44 36.16 0.31
C ASP A 1052 31.81 35.60 -0.12
N ALA A 1053 32.52 34.95 0.80
CA ALA A 1053 33.80 34.30 0.50
C ALA A 1053 33.65 33.07 -0.41
N SER A 1054 32.57 32.29 -0.30
CA SER A 1054 32.35 31.09 -1.14
C SER A 1054 32.02 31.46 -2.59
N PHE A 1055 31.20 32.49 -2.80
CA PHE A 1055 30.83 32.98 -4.13
C PHE A 1055 31.98 33.73 -4.84
N ALA A 1056 32.80 34.49 -4.09
CA ALA A 1056 34.03 35.08 -4.62
C ALA A 1056 35.06 34.01 -5.02
N LYS A 1057 35.13 32.89 -4.28
CA LYS A 1057 35.95 31.72 -4.63
C LYS A 1057 35.44 31.04 -5.90
N TYR A 1058 34.12 30.95 -6.08
CA TYR A 1058 33.48 30.41 -7.29
C TYR A 1058 33.80 31.22 -8.56
N LEU A 1059 33.69 32.56 -8.50
CA LEU A 1059 34.08 33.46 -9.61
C LEU A 1059 35.57 33.36 -9.97
N HIS A 1060 36.44 33.02 -9.00
CA HIS A 1060 37.85 32.79 -9.23
C HIS A 1060 38.18 31.41 -9.82
N THR A 1061 37.27 30.43 -9.70
CA THR A 1061 37.49 29.07 -10.19
C THR A 1061 37.00 28.88 -11.64
N GLN A 1062 36.14 29.78 -12.14
CA GLN A 1062 35.60 29.75 -13.52
C GLN A 1062 36.13 30.86 -14.47
N LYS A 1063 37.13 31.65 -14.06
CA LYS A 1063 37.97 32.45 -14.96
C LYS A 1063 39.08 31.58 -15.53
#